data_AF-A0AAV7YTF7-F1
#
_entry.id   AF-A0AAV7YTF7-F1
#
_cell.length_a   1.000
_cell.length_b   1.000
_cell.length_c   1.000
_cell.angle_alpha   90.00
_cell.angle_beta   90.00
_cell.angle_gamma   90.00
#
_symmetry.space_group_name_H-M   'P 1'
#
loop_
_entity.id
_entity.type
_entity.pdbx_description
1 polymer ?
#
loop_
_entity_poly.entity_id
_entity_poly.type
_entity_poly.pdbx_seq_one_letter_code
_entity_poly.pdbx_strand_id
1 'polypeptide(L)'
;MYSISRPFSSVTKKYDVVTIGGGCVGCSIGRLLSKYDIKSLVVDKYNDVGMGTTKANSGIVHAGFHTELSLLKGQLVHHGNRAIRKLAKELQFGYRQIGELVVARDQQQITKVMNIARIANEKGIPIEIWGQERLRKEEPNLSHDILLALYGPTGGVINPYEFAFALREIAELNGCDFQLRTEVTGIDQKSGGGFLIHTNKGDIETKYVINAAGLFTDKIARMIGDDSFTIHPRKGEEYLLDKSFDDLFHHVIFPVGDKVSKGTLIIPTVDKTVMCGPTALNTDDRDDLTTSSGGVEKIFEFAEKNLSPLITQRGVIASFAGLRAASHTADFIIDQSEKNSQFINVAGIQSPGLTAAPAIGDYVLNILDKIWPELSGKQKKNWVSKLDDPLRLFARMSPIEQEVAVEKDADYGDVVCRCEFVTVGDIQSAIDHGADTMDGIKFRTRAGMGKCQGGFCSSRIMELLSYRMNVPLETISKFGEGSNILVPEWDDPRRSLKTQKAILDHKFRKRDIPDGKKLKRKLESKIYDVAIIGGGGAGLAAATSAKREGAENVIVFDREPVTGGILTQCIHSGFGLKYFGEELTGPEYAHRVGVEAREAGAEVYTNSYVYEMEHDEKTDVKKLRVLIGSELGGTIANIRAKTLILGMGCRERTRAAISIPGDRPAGVYTAGLAQKMINEMGVIPGKTAVILGSGDIGLIMARRLALEGCKVLGVFEILPNCSGLHRNVVQCLEDYGIPLKLSHTVVKIHGKKRLEKVTVAPVDPKTWKPIMEEAFDLECDTLLLSVGLIPENDLAETVGVEINPKTKGAKVSSEMMTNVPGIFSCGNVLHVHDIVDNVTEEGLKAGKSAILYLKDKHNFKPSDISIKSGKNVGYVVPERFSKDLEAFNRKEMPLTLSLRSQKIMSAAKFTVTDKVSGKKIVSRTIKTILPAEMIIFEIKGKQIKKLSELAQKNGGKVELEVSLEEMPEKKEKKTKKAKDSKTEGAQLSHITCVSCPEGCRLDVHHHGKKVVKVTGNKCPKGIEYGTQEFVDPRRVFSTTIAPRLDSTFKDINVVPVKLSNPLPKGKLIEGSDAIHKVFIEKDVACGEVVAKNILGEEGVDLIVCREVKIEKLDM
;
A
#
# COMPACT_ATOMS: atom_id res chain seq x y z
N MET A 1 -29.38 -8.75 3.39
CA MET A 1 -29.41 -9.19 4.81
C MET A 1 -28.77 -10.56 4.92
N TYR A 2 -27.48 -10.64 5.23
CA TYR A 2 -26.83 -11.91 5.55
C TYR A 2 -27.23 -12.30 6.97
N SER A 3 -27.76 -13.50 7.13
CA SER A 3 -28.15 -14.06 8.42
C SER A 3 -26.92 -14.18 9.31
N ILE A 4 -26.79 -13.27 10.29
CA ILE A 4 -26.01 -13.52 11.50
C ILE A 4 -26.52 -14.84 12.09
N SER A 5 -25.58 -15.74 12.39
CA SER A 5 -25.79 -17.10 12.89
C SER A 5 -26.93 -17.19 13.90
N ARG A 6 -27.99 -17.93 13.57
CA ARG A 6 -28.98 -18.38 14.56
C ARG A 6 -28.29 -19.32 15.57
N PRO A 7 -28.66 -19.25 16.86
CA PRO A 7 -28.13 -20.17 17.88
C PRO A 7 -28.47 -21.63 17.53
N PHE A 8 -27.52 -22.52 17.81
CA PHE A 8 -27.54 -23.93 17.43
C PHE A 8 -28.74 -24.69 18.01
N SER A 9 -29.51 -25.35 17.15
CA SER A 9 -30.37 -26.47 17.53
C SER A 9 -29.56 -27.77 17.48
N SER A 10 -29.73 -28.67 18.45
CA SER A 10 -29.15 -30.02 18.51
C SER A 10 -29.66 -31.00 17.43
N VAL A 11 -30.10 -30.48 16.28
CA VAL A 11 -30.75 -31.25 15.20
C VAL A 11 -29.74 -31.48 14.09
N THR A 12 -29.39 -32.74 13.83
CA THR A 12 -28.58 -33.16 12.68
C THR A 12 -29.21 -32.66 11.39
N LYS A 13 -28.48 -31.87 10.60
CA LYS A 13 -28.96 -31.37 9.31
C LYS A 13 -28.91 -32.49 8.27
N LYS A 14 -29.99 -32.66 7.49
CA LYS A 14 -30.10 -33.68 6.44
C LYS A 14 -30.06 -33.05 5.05
N TYR A 15 -29.15 -33.55 4.22
CA TYR A 15 -29.00 -33.19 2.81
C TYR A 15 -29.08 -34.43 1.92
N ASP A 16 -29.39 -34.24 0.63
CA ASP A 16 -29.29 -35.33 -0.35
C ASP A 16 -27.84 -35.47 -0.85
N VAL A 17 -27.17 -34.34 -1.10
CA VAL A 17 -25.79 -34.31 -1.61
C VAL A 17 -24.95 -33.30 -0.83
N VAL A 18 -23.78 -33.71 -0.36
CA VAL A 18 -22.79 -32.81 0.24
C VAL A 18 -21.52 -32.81 -0.61
N THR A 19 -21.11 -31.62 -1.06
CA THR A 19 -19.80 -31.40 -1.70
C THR A 19 -18.82 -30.86 -0.67
N ILE A 20 -17.69 -31.56 -0.48
CA ILE A 20 -16.63 -31.16 0.44
C ILE A 20 -15.58 -30.35 -0.34
N GLY A 21 -15.46 -29.06 -0.04
CA GLY A 21 -14.55 -28.12 -0.68
C GLY A 21 -15.27 -27.07 -1.52
N GLY A 22 -15.13 -25.80 -1.16
CA GLY A 22 -15.68 -24.62 -1.82
C GLY A 22 -14.70 -23.92 -2.77
N GLY A 23 -13.80 -24.67 -3.42
CA GLY A 23 -12.98 -24.14 -4.52
C GLY A 23 -13.80 -23.93 -5.80
N CYS A 24 -13.19 -23.44 -6.88
CA CYS A 24 -13.90 -23.23 -8.15
C CYS A 24 -14.58 -24.50 -8.70
N VAL A 25 -14.01 -25.68 -8.46
CA VAL A 25 -14.62 -26.99 -8.80
C VAL A 25 -15.87 -27.25 -7.95
N GLY A 26 -15.77 -27.14 -6.63
CA GLY A 26 -16.90 -27.34 -5.72
C GLY A 26 -18.03 -26.34 -5.95
N CYS A 27 -17.72 -25.07 -6.20
CA CYS A 27 -18.73 -24.07 -6.57
C CYS A 27 -19.37 -24.39 -7.93
N SER A 28 -18.62 -24.91 -8.90
CA SER A 28 -19.18 -25.34 -10.20
C SER A 28 -20.16 -26.50 -10.01
N ILE A 29 -19.82 -27.47 -9.17
CA ILE A 29 -20.69 -28.60 -8.81
C ILE A 29 -21.94 -28.10 -8.07
N GLY A 30 -21.79 -27.25 -7.05
CA GLY A 30 -22.91 -26.66 -6.31
C GLY A 30 -23.90 -25.91 -7.22
N ARG A 31 -23.38 -25.11 -8.16
CA ARG A 31 -24.21 -24.45 -9.18
C ARG A 31 -24.99 -25.45 -10.03
N LEU A 32 -24.37 -26.55 -10.45
CA LEU A 32 -25.05 -27.56 -11.27
C LEU A 32 -26.08 -28.35 -10.47
N LEU A 33 -25.78 -28.71 -9.22
CA LEU A 33 -26.74 -29.35 -8.31
C LEU A 33 -27.96 -28.46 -8.04
N SER A 34 -27.77 -27.14 -7.99
CA SER A 34 -28.87 -26.17 -7.78
C SER A 34 -29.95 -26.21 -8.88
N LYS A 35 -29.66 -26.80 -10.06
CA LYS A 35 -30.64 -27.05 -11.13
C LYS A 35 -31.72 -28.04 -10.74
N TYR A 36 -31.50 -28.84 -9.70
CA TYR A 36 -32.39 -29.90 -9.28
C TYR A 36 -33.09 -29.53 -7.97
N ASP A 37 -34.31 -30.01 -7.79
CA ASP A 37 -35.11 -29.88 -6.58
C ASP A 37 -34.67 -30.91 -5.54
N ILE A 38 -33.46 -30.68 -5.01
CA ILE A 38 -32.78 -31.50 -4.01
C ILE A 38 -32.17 -30.63 -2.93
N LYS A 39 -31.94 -31.19 -1.75
CA LYS A 39 -31.18 -30.51 -0.71
C LYS A 39 -29.69 -30.72 -0.95
N SER A 40 -29.00 -29.69 -1.43
CA SER A 40 -27.55 -29.74 -1.67
C SER A 40 -26.81 -28.77 -0.77
N LEU A 41 -25.61 -29.17 -0.34
CA LEU A 41 -24.73 -28.37 0.52
C LEU A 41 -23.29 -28.42 0.01
N VAL A 42 -22.62 -27.27 -0.03
CA VAL A 42 -21.16 -27.16 -0.15
C VAL A 42 -20.56 -26.75 1.20
N VAL A 43 -19.60 -27.52 1.71
CA VAL A 43 -18.87 -27.19 2.95
C VAL A 43 -17.43 -26.80 2.67
N ASP A 44 -16.93 -25.78 3.37
CA ASP A 44 -15.52 -25.36 3.27
C ASP A 44 -14.98 -24.91 4.64
N LYS A 45 -13.72 -25.26 4.94
CA LYS A 45 -13.04 -24.91 6.19
C LYS A 45 -12.67 -23.43 6.29
N TYR A 46 -12.55 -22.72 5.17
CA TYR A 46 -12.22 -21.31 5.12
C TYR A 46 -13.43 -20.41 5.34
N ASN A 47 -13.18 -19.13 5.60
CA ASN A 47 -14.20 -18.12 5.84
C ASN A 47 -15.00 -17.71 4.59
N ASP A 48 -14.52 -18.05 3.39
CA ASP A 48 -15.16 -17.77 2.11
C ASP A 48 -14.78 -18.85 1.08
N VAL A 49 -15.48 -18.87 -0.06
CA VAL A 49 -15.17 -19.77 -1.17
C VAL A 49 -13.91 -19.35 -1.93
N GLY A 50 -13.27 -20.30 -2.60
CA GLY A 50 -12.07 -20.05 -3.39
C GLY A 50 -10.80 -19.77 -2.59
N MET A 51 -10.82 -19.91 -1.25
CA MET A 51 -9.72 -19.50 -0.37
C MET A 51 -8.53 -20.46 -0.33
N GLY A 52 -8.61 -21.64 -0.97
CA GLY A 52 -7.48 -22.56 -1.18
C GLY A 52 -6.68 -22.25 -2.45
N THR A 53 -6.35 -23.26 -3.26
CA THR A 53 -5.60 -23.11 -4.53
C THR A 53 -6.29 -22.19 -5.55
N THR A 54 -7.62 -22.02 -5.48
CA THR A 54 -8.38 -21.16 -6.41
C THR A 54 -7.94 -19.69 -6.35
N LYS A 55 -7.62 -19.11 -5.19
CA LYS A 55 -7.12 -17.72 -5.14
C LYS A 55 -5.63 -17.58 -5.51
N ALA A 56 -4.88 -18.69 -5.55
CA ALA A 56 -3.43 -18.70 -5.68
C ALA A 56 -3.00 -19.52 -6.91
N ASN A 57 -3.25 -18.98 -8.09
CA ASN A 57 -2.83 -19.54 -9.38
C ASN A 57 -2.64 -18.42 -10.41
N SER A 58 -2.23 -18.81 -11.62
CA SER A 58 -1.87 -17.89 -12.70
C SER A 58 -3.05 -17.16 -13.35
N GLY A 59 -4.31 -17.48 -13.01
CA GLY A 59 -5.49 -16.80 -13.54
C GLY A 59 -5.73 -17.00 -15.04
N ILE A 60 -5.29 -18.12 -15.61
CA ILE A 60 -5.35 -18.38 -17.05
C ILE A 60 -6.53 -19.30 -17.40
N VAL A 61 -7.25 -18.94 -18.45
CA VAL A 61 -8.20 -19.78 -19.19
C VAL A 61 -7.47 -20.32 -20.41
N HIS A 62 -6.94 -21.54 -20.31
CA HIS A 62 -6.11 -22.14 -21.36
C HIS A 62 -6.92 -22.44 -22.63
N ALA A 63 -6.31 -22.30 -23.81
CA ALA A 63 -6.96 -22.67 -25.08
C ALA A 63 -7.18 -24.19 -25.20
N GLY A 64 -6.32 -24.98 -24.54
CA GLY A 64 -6.50 -26.42 -24.35
C GLY A 64 -5.55 -27.33 -25.15
N PHE A 65 -4.57 -26.76 -25.86
CA PHE A 65 -3.60 -27.52 -26.67
C PHE A 65 -2.34 -27.98 -25.93
N HIS A 66 -2.14 -27.55 -24.68
CA HIS A 66 -0.97 -27.96 -23.87
C HIS A 66 -1.05 -29.39 -23.31
N THR A 67 -2.09 -30.15 -23.64
CA THR A 67 -2.35 -31.45 -23.00
C THR A 67 -3.00 -32.40 -23.98
N GLU A 68 -2.62 -33.67 -24.01
CA GLU A 68 -3.11 -34.66 -24.99
C GLU A 68 -4.58 -35.04 -24.76
N LEU A 69 -5.30 -35.48 -25.81
CA LEU A 69 -6.69 -35.96 -25.72
C LEU A 69 -6.85 -37.29 -24.95
N SER A 70 -5.79 -38.08 -24.85
CA SER A 70 -5.78 -39.35 -24.12
C SER A 70 -5.98 -39.17 -22.61
N LEU A 71 -5.77 -37.97 -22.08
CA LEU A 71 -5.93 -37.64 -20.66
C LEU A 71 -7.27 -36.96 -20.41
N LEU A 72 -7.94 -37.30 -19.30
CA LEU A 72 -9.21 -36.69 -18.89
C LEU A 72 -9.10 -35.18 -18.78
N LYS A 73 -8.02 -34.65 -18.18
CA LYS A 73 -7.79 -33.20 -18.13
C LYS A 73 -7.70 -32.55 -19.52
N GLY A 74 -7.18 -33.28 -20.50
CA GLY A 74 -7.05 -32.84 -21.87
C GLY A 74 -8.39 -32.84 -22.63
N GLN A 75 -9.30 -33.74 -22.28
CA GLN A 75 -10.68 -33.75 -22.77
C GLN A 75 -11.46 -32.56 -22.16
N LEU A 76 -11.41 -32.40 -20.83
CA LEU A 76 -12.24 -31.43 -20.12
C LEU A 76 -11.81 -29.97 -20.32
N VAL A 77 -10.52 -29.67 -20.52
CA VAL A 77 -10.02 -28.28 -20.64
C VAL A 77 -10.69 -27.50 -21.78
N HIS A 78 -10.88 -28.14 -22.94
CA HIS A 78 -11.47 -27.47 -24.10
C HIS A 78 -12.95 -27.15 -23.88
N HIS A 79 -13.70 -28.07 -23.25
CA HIS A 79 -15.10 -27.83 -22.86
C HIS A 79 -15.20 -26.76 -21.78
N GLY A 80 -14.30 -26.80 -20.79
CA GLY A 80 -14.22 -25.82 -19.70
C GLY A 80 -13.95 -24.40 -20.20
N ASN A 81 -13.01 -24.22 -21.14
CA ASN A 81 -12.73 -22.92 -21.79
C ASN A 81 -14.02 -22.32 -22.38
N ARG A 82 -14.74 -23.10 -23.19
CA ARG A 82 -16.01 -22.68 -23.82
C ARG A 82 -17.06 -22.32 -22.78
N ALA A 83 -17.18 -23.12 -21.72
CA ALA A 83 -18.12 -22.89 -20.64
C ALA A 83 -17.80 -21.60 -19.87
N ILE A 84 -16.54 -21.35 -19.52
CA ILE A 84 -16.11 -20.11 -18.85
C ILE A 84 -16.47 -18.89 -19.69
N ARG A 85 -16.21 -18.91 -21.00
CA ARG A 85 -16.56 -17.80 -21.91
C ARG A 85 -18.05 -17.48 -21.92
N LYS A 86 -18.89 -18.50 -21.80
CA LYS A 86 -20.36 -18.34 -21.66
C LYS A 86 -20.70 -17.80 -20.26
N LEU A 87 -20.16 -18.40 -19.21
CA LEU A 87 -20.42 -18.01 -17.82
C LEU A 87 -19.96 -16.59 -17.52
N ALA A 88 -18.87 -16.12 -18.11
CA ALA A 88 -18.39 -14.74 -17.95
C ALA A 88 -19.44 -13.72 -18.40
N LYS A 89 -20.22 -14.04 -19.44
CA LYS A 89 -21.32 -13.19 -19.91
C LYS A 89 -22.56 -13.30 -19.02
N GLU A 90 -22.83 -14.50 -18.50
CA GLU A 90 -24.02 -14.77 -17.67
C GLU A 90 -23.88 -14.26 -16.23
N LEU A 91 -22.67 -14.33 -15.68
CA LEU A 91 -22.37 -14.07 -14.27
C LEU A 91 -21.48 -12.84 -14.05
N GLN A 92 -20.98 -12.22 -15.13
CA GLN A 92 -20.27 -10.94 -15.13
C GLN A 92 -19.01 -10.87 -14.22
N PHE A 93 -18.35 -12.01 -13.96
CA PHE A 93 -17.03 -12.02 -13.32
C PHE A 93 -15.93 -11.56 -14.28
N GLY A 94 -14.81 -11.08 -13.73
CA GLY A 94 -13.66 -10.60 -14.50
C GLY A 94 -13.07 -11.66 -15.43
N TYR A 95 -13.19 -11.43 -16.74
CA TYR A 95 -12.64 -12.27 -17.79
C TYR A 95 -12.25 -11.42 -19.01
N ARG A 96 -11.07 -11.69 -19.60
CA ARG A 96 -10.61 -11.12 -20.87
C ARG A 96 -10.09 -12.21 -21.78
N GLN A 97 -10.62 -12.30 -23.01
CA GLN A 97 -10.09 -13.19 -24.04
C GLN A 97 -8.96 -12.48 -24.78
N ILE A 98 -7.72 -12.67 -24.32
CA ILE A 98 -6.53 -12.00 -24.84
C ILE A 98 -5.62 -12.92 -25.66
N GLY A 99 -5.97 -14.20 -25.77
CA GLY A 99 -5.14 -15.22 -26.42
C GLY A 99 -3.89 -15.61 -25.62
N GLU A 100 -3.24 -16.68 -26.07
CA GLU A 100 -1.96 -17.16 -25.52
C GLU A 100 -0.94 -17.43 -26.64
N LEU A 101 0.34 -17.11 -26.39
CA LEU A 101 1.46 -17.30 -27.31
C LEU A 101 2.47 -18.27 -26.70
N VAL A 102 2.78 -19.36 -27.41
CA VAL A 102 3.90 -20.25 -27.06
C VAL A 102 5.11 -19.90 -27.91
N VAL A 103 6.11 -19.26 -27.30
CA VAL A 103 7.26 -18.66 -28.01
C VAL A 103 8.47 -19.60 -28.08
N ALA A 104 9.09 -19.69 -29.26
CA ALA A 104 10.28 -20.49 -29.52
C ALA A 104 11.46 -19.62 -30.00
N ARG A 105 12.66 -19.90 -29.46
CA ARG A 105 13.90 -19.16 -29.74
C ARG A 105 14.95 -19.94 -30.55
N ASP A 106 14.75 -21.24 -30.67
CA ASP A 106 15.68 -22.12 -31.36
C ASP A 106 14.92 -23.24 -32.11
N GLN A 107 15.65 -23.96 -32.96
CA GLN A 107 15.07 -25.00 -33.81
C GLN A 107 14.45 -26.16 -32.99
N GLN A 108 15.02 -26.50 -31.84
CA GLN A 108 14.51 -27.57 -30.98
C GLN A 108 13.16 -27.17 -30.36
N GLN A 109 13.04 -25.91 -29.95
CA GLN A 109 11.80 -25.34 -29.43
C GLN A 109 10.73 -25.24 -30.52
N ILE A 110 11.10 -24.87 -31.75
CA ILE A 110 10.18 -24.87 -32.90
C ILE A 110 9.56 -26.26 -33.10
N THR A 111 10.36 -27.32 -33.08
CA THR A 111 9.85 -28.71 -33.19
C THR A 111 8.81 -29.02 -32.11
N LYS A 112 9.05 -28.59 -30.86
CA LYS A 112 8.10 -28.77 -29.76
C LYS A 112 6.81 -27.97 -29.98
N VAL A 113 6.92 -26.72 -30.44
CA VAL A 113 5.75 -25.88 -30.76
C VAL A 113 4.91 -26.51 -31.87
N MET A 114 5.53 -27.07 -32.91
CA MET A 114 4.81 -27.75 -33.99
C MET A 114 4.09 -29.02 -33.50
N ASN A 115 4.63 -29.74 -32.50
CA ASN A 115 3.90 -30.83 -31.87
C ASN A 115 2.68 -30.32 -31.08
N ILE A 116 2.80 -29.21 -30.36
CA ILE A 116 1.65 -28.57 -29.69
C ILE A 116 0.58 -28.17 -30.72
N ALA A 117 0.99 -27.67 -31.88
CA ALA A 117 0.09 -27.33 -32.98
C ALA A 117 -0.66 -28.57 -33.52
N ARG A 118 0.00 -29.72 -33.63
CA ARG A 118 -0.64 -31.00 -33.98
C ARG A 118 -1.75 -31.36 -32.99
N ILE A 119 -1.47 -31.29 -31.69
CA ILE A 119 -2.47 -31.56 -30.62
C ILE A 119 -3.65 -30.60 -30.73
N ALA A 120 -3.39 -29.31 -30.99
CA ALA A 120 -4.43 -28.32 -31.18
C ALA A 120 -5.37 -28.69 -32.34
N ASN A 121 -4.79 -29.09 -33.49
CA ASN A 121 -5.53 -29.51 -34.66
C ASN A 121 -6.37 -30.76 -34.41
N GLU A 122 -5.83 -31.77 -33.71
CA GLU A 122 -6.56 -32.98 -33.32
C GLU A 122 -7.78 -32.68 -32.44
N LYS A 123 -7.68 -31.64 -31.62
CA LYS A 123 -8.76 -31.15 -30.75
C LYS A 123 -9.72 -30.17 -31.44
N GLY A 124 -9.44 -29.77 -32.68
CA GLY A 124 -10.19 -28.72 -33.37
C GLY A 124 -10.07 -27.34 -32.70
N ILE A 125 -8.96 -27.07 -32.00
CA ILE A 125 -8.70 -25.77 -31.36
C ILE A 125 -8.13 -24.82 -32.43
N PRO A 126 -8.73 -23.63 -32.65
CA PRO A 126 -8.20 -22.68 -33.61
C PRO A 126 -6.81 -22.20 -33.15
N ILE A 127 -5.85 -22.21 -34.08
CA ILE A 127 -4.47 -21.78 -33.84
C ILE A 127 -3.87 -21.09 -35.07
N GLU A 128 -2.85 -20.27 -34.86
CA GLU A 128 -2.03 -19.69 -35.92
C GLU A 128 -0.54 -19.77 -35.56
N ILE A 129 0.32 -19.85 -36.57
CA ILE A 129 1.78 -19.75 -36.40
C ILE A 129 2.21 -18.33 -36.78
N TRP A 130 2.82 -17.63 -35.84
CA TRP A 130 3.33 -16.27 -36.04
C TRP A 130 4.84 -16.30 -36.24
N GLY A 131 5.28 -15.72 -37.35
CA GLY A 131 6.70 -15.41 -37.59
C GLY A 131 7.13 -14.12 -36.88
N GLN A 132 8.43 -13.82 -36.97
CA GLN A 132 9.04 -12.67 -36.29
C GLN A 132 8.40 -11.33 -36.65
N GLU A 133 8.07 -11.09 -37.91
CA GLU A 133 7.48 -9.81 -38.35
C GLU A 133 6.18 -9.51 -37.60
N ARG A 134 5.27 -10.48 -37.53
CA ARG A 134 4.01 -10.35 -36.78
C ARG A 134 4.26 -10.21 -35.29
N LEU A 135 5.21 -10.97 -34.72
CA LEU A 135 5.57 -10.83 -33.30
C LEU A 135 6.06 -9.43 -32.96
N ARG A 136 6.90 -8.81 -33.80
CA ARG A 136 7.39 -7.44 -33.59
C ARG A 136 6.29 -6.40 -33.66
N LYS A 137 5.24 -6.66 -34.45
CA LYS A 137 4.09 -5.77 -34.59
C LYS A 137 3.12 -5.89 -33.40
N GLU A 138 2.74 -7.12 -33.04
CA GLU A 138 1.70 -7.39 -32.04
C GLU A 138 2.25 -7.38 -30.60
N GLU A 139 3.52 -7.75 -30.42
CA GLU A 139 4.21 -7.85 -29.13
C GLU A 139 5.65 -7.27 -29.20
N PRO A 140 5.79 -5.95 -29.44
CA PRO A 140 7.09 -5.30 -29.71
C PRO A 140 8.09 -5.42 -28.55
N ASN A 141 7.60 -5.66 -27.34
CA ASN A 141 8.40 -5.70 -26.12
C ASN A 141 9.03 -7.07 -25.83
N LEU A 142 8.75 -8.08 -26.65
CA LEU A 142 9.38 -9.39 -26.55
C LEU A 142 10.84 -9.38 -27.02
N SER A 143 11.65 -10.30 -26.49
CA SER A 143 13.06 -10.45 -26.86
C SER A 143 13.25 -10.65 -28.37
N HIS A 144 14.33 -10.07 -28.90
CA HIS A 144 14.56 -9.98 -30.35
C HIS A 144 14.90 -11.31 -31.02
N ASP A 145 15.33 -12.28 -30.23
CA ASP A 145 15.76 -13.61 -30.63
C ASP A 145 14.66 -14.68 -30.59
N ILE A 146 13.42 -14.30 -30.24
CA ILE A 146 12.25 -15.15 -30.46
C ILE A 146 11.99 -15.26 -31.97
N LEU A 147 11.95 -16.50 -32.47
CA LEU A 147 11.86 -16.83 -33.90
C LEU A 147 10.42 -17.05 -34.37
N LEU A 148 9.59 -17.66 -33.50
CA LEU A 148 8.25 -18.12 -33.87
C LEU A 148 7.37 -18.21 -32.62
N ALA A 149 6.05 -18.07 -32.80
CA ALA A 149 5.08 -18.37 -31.77
C ALA A 149 3.88 -19.15 -32.31
N LEU A 150 3.32 -20.05 -31.48
CA LEU A 150 1.98 -20.61 -31.68
C LEU A 150 0.97 -19.74 -30.94
N TYR A 151 0.02 -19.17 -31.67
CA TYR A 151 -1.05 -18.33 -31.16
C TYR A 151 -2.34 -19.13 -30.97
N GLY A 152 -2.88 -19.05 -29.76
CA GLY A 152 -4.17 -19.60 -29.35
C GLY A 152 -5.21 -18.51 -29.07
N PRO A 153 -6.07 -18.12 -30.03
CA PRO A 153 -7.03 -17.02 -29.86
C PRO A 153 -8.10 -17.25 -28.81
N THR A 154 -8.33 -18.51 -28.40
CA THR A 154 -9.33 -18.85 -27.35
C THR A 154 -8.77 -18.78 -25.94
N GLY A 155 -7.46 -18.58 -25.79
CA GLY A 155 -6.83 -18.32 -24.51
C GLY A 155 -7.34 -17.01 -23.89
N GLY A 156 -7.34 -16.94 -22.57
CA GLY A 156 -7.77 -15.75 -21.85
C GLY A 156 -7.28 -15.73 -20.42
N VAL A 157 -7.64 -14.66 -19.72
CA VAL A 157 -7.36 -14.47 -18.30
C VAL A 157 -8.65 -14.22 -17.55
N ILE A 158 -8.69 -14.72 -16.32
CA ILE A 158 -9.86 -14.72 -15.45
C ILE A 158 -9.43 -14.31 -14.05
N ASN A 159 -10.29 -13.58 -13.36
CA ASN A 159 -10.16 -13.39 -11.94
C ASN A 159 -10.74 -14.63 -11.21
N PRO A 160 -9.90 -15.47 -10.59
CA PRO A 160 -10.34 -16.80 -10.15
C PRO A 160 -11.20 -16.77 -8.88
N TYR A 161 -11.06 -15.75 -8.03
CA TYR A 161 -11.90 -15.58 -6.85
C TYR A 161 -13.25 -14.95 -7.22
N GLU A 162 -13.30 -13.95 -8.11
CA GLU A 162 -14.59 -13.45 -8.66
C GLU A 162 -15.39 -14.58 -9.32
N PHE A 163 -14.71 -15.47 -10.05
CA PHE A 163 -15.34 -16.66 -10.62
C PHE A 163 -15.96 -17.58 -9.56
N ALA A 164 -15.24 -17.86 -8.47
CA ALA A 164 -15.77 -18.69 -7.39
C ALA A 164 -16.93 -18.02 -6.63
N PHE A 165 -16.85 -16.71 -6.39
CA PHE A 165 -17.91 -15.92 -5.75
C PHE A 165 -19.18 -15.93 -6.61
N ALA A 166 -19.06 -15.64 -7.91
CA ALA A 166 -20.21 -15.61 -8.80
C ALA A 166 -20.89 -16.98 -8.95
N LEU A 167 -20.11 -18.07 -8.95
CA LEU A 167 -20.64 -19.44 -8.94
C LEU A 167 -21.37 -19.78 -7.64
N ARG A 168 -20.85 -19.33 -6.50
CA ARG A 168 -21.51 -19.50 -5.20
C ARG A 168 -22.83 -18.73 -5.17
N GLU A 169 -22.80 -17.46 -5.54
CA GLU A 169 -23.96 -16.56 -5.44
C GLU A 169 -25.14 -17.06 -6.29
N ILE A 170 -24.87 -17.46 -7.54
CA ILE A 170 -25.92 -18.04 -8.40
C ILE A 170 -26.41 -19.40 -7.88
N ALA A 171 -25.56 -20.18 -7.20
CA ALA A 171 -25.96 -21.45 -6.60
C ALA A 171 -26.85 -21.23 -5.37
N GLU A 172 -26.50 -20.28 -4.49
CA GLU A 172 -27.29 -19.87 -3.32
C GLU A 172 -28.66 -19.31 -3.76
N LEU A 173 -28.70 -18.48 -4.80
CA LEU A 173 -29.94 -17.94 -5.38
C LEU A 173 -30.90 -19.06 -5.84
N ASN A 174 -30.34 -20.18 -6.28
CA ASN A 174 -31.09 -21.36 -6.73
C ASN A 174 -31.34 -22.40 -5.61
N GLY A 175 -30.97 -22.12 -4.36
CA GLY A 175 -31.25 -22.96 -3.19
C GLY A 175 -30.19 -24.04 -2.89
N CYS A 176 -28.96 -23.89 -3.37
CA CYS A 176 -27.82 -24.67 -2.88
C CYS A 176 -27.25 -24.00 -1.62
N ASP A 177 -27.15 -24.72 -0.51
CA ASP A 177 -26.61 -24.19 0.73
C ASP A 177 -25.07 -24.15 0.70
N PHE A 178 -24.48 -23.17 1.37
CA PHE A 178 -23.04 -23.11 1.65
C PHE A 178 -22.82 -23.00 3.15
N GLN A 179 -21.95 -23.84 3.72
CA GLN A 179 -21.55 -23.77 5.12
C GLN A 179 -20.03 -23.58 5.24
N LEU A 180 -19.63 -22.31 5.42
CA LEU A 180 -18.24 -21.88 5.54
C LEU A 180 -17.71 -21.98 6.98
N ARG A 181 -16.39 -21.91 7.15
CA ARG A 181 -15.68 -22.17 8.42
C ARG A 181 -16.07 -23.53 9.03
N THR A 182 -16.32 -24.51 8.17
CA THR A 182 -16.77 -25.87 8.52
C THR A 182 -15.75 -26.87 8.02
N GLU A 183 -14.86 -27.30 8.91
CA GLU A 183 -13.89 -28.33 8.62
C GLU A 183 -14.50 -29.71 8.84
N VAL A 184 -14.41 -30.57 7.81
CA VAL A 184 -14.76 -31.99 7.93
C VAL A 184 -13.63 -32.72 8.65
N THR A 185 -13.98 -33.38 9.75
CA THR A 185 -13.03 -34.04 10.67
C THR A 185 -13.15 -35.57 10.64
N GLY A 186 -14.29 -36.11 10.17
CA GLY A 186 -14.52 -37.55 10.02
C GLY A 186 -15.77 -37.83 9.19
N ILE A 187 -15.90 -39.06 8.69
CA ILE A 187 -17.05 -39.52 7.90
C ILE A 187 -17.37 -40.97 8.28
N ASP A 188 -18.56 -41.20 8.84
CA ASP A 188 -19.07 -42.54 9.12
C ASP A 188 -20.01 -43.00 7.99
N GLN A 189 -19.85 -44.25 7.56
CA GLN A 189 -20.74 -44.91 6.60
C GLN A 189 -21.92 -45.55 7.34
N LYS A 190 -23.15 -45.30 6.90
CA LYS A 190 -24.35 -45.86 7.52
C LYS A 190 -24.69 -47.24 6.95
N SER A 191 -25.12 -48.15 7.81
CA SER A 191 -25.52 -49.52 7.43
C SER A 191 -26.72 -49.59 6.47
N GLY A 192 -27.53 -48.53 6.38
CA GLY A 192 -28.67 -48.39 5.45
C GLY A 192 -28.39 -47.53 4.21
N GLY A 193 -27.13 -47.18 3.94
CA GLY A 193 -26.73 -46.24 2.89
C GLY A 193 -26.63 -44.79 3.38
N GLY A 194 -25.79 -44.01 2.69
CA GLY A 194 -25.45 -42.64 3.09
C GLY A 194 -24.37 -42.53 4.17
N PHE A 195 -24.17 -41.30 4.65
CA PHE A 195 -23.04 -40.89 5.47
C PHE A 195 -23.47 -39.97 6.62
N LEU A 196 -22.71 -40.03 7.72
CA LEU A 196 -22.69 -39.01 8.77
C LEU A 196 -21.32 -38.31 8.70
N ILE A 197 -21.31 -37.04 8.36
CA ILE A 197 -20.11 -36.21 8.24
C ILE A 197 -19.93 -35.42 9.54
N HIS A 198 -18.80 -35.64 10.22
CA HIS A 198 -18.43 -34.93 11.43
C HIS A 198 -17.71 -33.63 11.10
N THR A 199 -18.14 -32.53 11.72
CA THR A 199 -17.52 -31.22 11.50
C THR A 199 -17.30 -30.46 12.81
N ASN A 200 -16.45 -29.43 12.78
CA ASN A 200 -16.28 -28.50 13.89
C ASN A 200 -17.53 -27.63 14.19
N LYS A 201 -18.61 -27.75 13.40
CA LYS A 201 -19.89 -27.04 13.58
C LYS A 201 -21.09 -27.99 13.68
N GLY A 202 -20.85 -29.23 14.12
CA GLY A 202 -21.86 -30.27 14.28
C GLY A 202 -21.98 -31.20 13.07
N ASP A 203 -22.74 -32.27 13.25
CA ASP A 203 -22.82 -33.35 12.27
C ASP A 203 -23.82 -33.06 11.13
N ILE A 204 -23.48 -33.58 9.95
CA ILE A 204 -24.28 -33.45 8.72
C ILE A 204 -24.58 -34.85 8.18
N GLU A 205 -25.85 -35.17 8.00
CA GLU A 205 -26.28 -36.43 7.37
C GLU A 205 -26.53 -36.21 5.88
N THR A 206 -26.01 -37.10 5.04
CA THR A 206 -26.18 -37.03 3.58
C THR A 206 -26.28 -38.40 2.92
N LYS A 207 -26.89 -38.48 1.74
CA LYS A 207 -26.94 -39.71 0.94
C LYS A 207 -25.71 -39.86 0.05
N TYR A 208 -25.32 -38.77 -0.60
CA TYR A 208 -24.19 -38.74 -1.53
C TYR A 208 -23.13 -37.74 -1.05
N VAL A 209 -21.86 -38.08 -1.29
CA VAL A 209 -20.71 -37.22 -0.98
C VAL A 209 -19.90 -36.99 -2.25
N ILE A 210 -19.55 -35.74 -2.52
CA ILE A 210 -18.62 -35.36 -3.58
C ILE A 210 -17.38 -34.76 -2.91
N ASN A 211 -16.28 -35.48 -2.96
CA ASN A 211 -15.00 -35.07 -2.39
C ASN A 211 -14.22 -34.20 -3.40
N ALA A 212 -14.33 -32.88 -3.25
CA ALA A 212 -13.65 -31.88 -4.06
C ALA A 212 -12.65 -31.03 -3.22
N ALA A 213 -12.05 -31.64 -2.18
CA ALA A 213 -11.24 -30.96 -1.17
C ALA A 213 -9.83 -30.51 -1.63
N GLY A 214 -9.59 -30.43 -2.95
CA GLY A 214 -8.32 -30.04 -3.55
C GLY A 214 -7.11 -30.82 -3.01
N LEU A 215 -6.20 -30.11 -2.34
CA LEU A 215 -4.97 -30.65 -1.72
C LEU A 215 -5.22 -31.75 -0.69
N PHE A 216 -6.44 -31.83 -0.15
CA PHE A 216 -6.84 -32.73 0.94
C PHE A 216 -7.79 -33.85 0.48
N THR A 217 -8.01 -34.00 -0.83
CA THR A 217 -8.91 -35.04 -1.38
C THR A 217 -8.52 -36.44 -0.94
N ASP A 218 -7.23 -36.78 -0.93
CA ASP A 218 -6.75 -38.07 -0.45
C ASP A 218 -6.98 -38.29 1.05
N LYS A 219 -6.88 -37.22 1.87
CA LYS A 219 -7.20 -37.30 3.30
C LYS A 219 -8.70 -37.53 3.55
N ILE A 220 -9.57 -36.88 2.78
CA ILE A 220 -11.02 -37.05 2.89
C ILE A 220 -11.44 -38.45 2.39
N ALA A 221 -10.85 -38.96 1.30
CA ALA A 221 -11.10 -40.31 0.80
C ALA A 221 -10.73 -41.39 1.84
N ARG A 222 -9.59 -41.21 2.53
CA ARG A 222 -9.16 -42.09 3.62
C ARG A 222 -10.14 -42.18 4.78
N MET A 223 -10.98 -41.17 5.02
CA MET A 223 -11.98 -41.21 6.10
C MET A 223 -13.01 -42.34 5.89
N ILE A 224 -13.22 -42.78 4.65
CA ILE A 224 -14.08 -43.94 4.32
C ILE A 224 -13.26 -45.20 3.97
N GLY A 225 -11.95 -45.18 4.19
CA GLY A 225 -11.04 -46.29 3.89
C GLY A 225 -10.58 -46.38 2.42
N ASP A 226 -10.70 -45.30 1.65
CA ASP A 226 -10.24 -45.25 0.25
C ASP A 226 -8.82 -44.66 0.14
N ASP A 227 -7.86 -45.54 -0.17
CA ASP A 227 -6.43 -45.24 -0.36
C ASP A 227 -5.98 -45.36 -1.83
N SER A 228 -6.92 -45.35 -2.78
CA SER A 228 -6.63 -45.55 -4.22
C SER A 228 -5.74 -44.47 -4.85
N PHE A 229 -5.57 -43.31 -4.19
CA PHE A 229 -4.68 -42.26 -4.66
C PHE A 229 -4.05 -41.42 -3.55
N THR A 230 -3.00 -40.69 -3.91
CA THR A 230 -2.31 -39.73 -3.03
C THR A 230 -2.09 -38.41 -3.77
N ILE A 231 -2.14 -37.30 -3.02
CA ILE A 231 -1.85 -35.95 -3.51
C ILE A 231 -0.46 -35.52 -3.06
N HIS A 232 0.38 -35.13 -4.02
CA HIS A 232 1.73 -34.58 -3.85
C HIS A 232 1.74 -33.09 -4.22
N PRO A 233 1.75 -32.17 -3.25
CA PRO A 233 1.71 -30.75 -3.51
C PRO A 233 2.91 -30.25 -4.31
N ARG A 234 2.65 -29.34 -5.26
CA ARG A 234 3.71 -28.61 -5.97
C ARG A 234 3.52 -27.10 -5.82
N LYS A 235 4.42 -26.48 -5.08
CA LYS A 235 4.48 -25.03 -4.83
C LYS A 235 4.87 -24.27 -6.09
N GLY A 236 4.20 -23.16 -6.33
CA GLY A 236 4.56 -22.18 -7.35
C GLY A 236 4.43 -20.77 -6.80
N GLU A 237 5.54 -20.04 -6.80
CA GLU A 237 5.60 -18.64 -6.41
C GLU A 237 5.31 -17.75 -7.61
N GLU A 238 4.49 -16.72 -7.41
CA GLU A 238 4.03 -15.76 -8.42
C GLU A 238 4.29 -14.33 -7.92
N TYR A 239 4.61 -13.43 -8.86
CA TYR A 239 4.97 -12.04 -8.59
C TYR A 239 4.13 -11.11 -9.46
N LEU A 240 3.35 -10.23 -8.82
CA LEU A 240 2.47 -9.28 -9.49
C LEU A 240 3.16 -7.91 -9.61
N LEU A 241 3.21 -7.38 -10.82
CA LEU A 241 3.75 -6.09 -11.21
C LEU A 241 2.65 -5.03 -11.29
N ASP A 242 3.03 -3.78 -11.04
CA ASP A 242 2.15 -2.61 -11.07
C ASP A 242 1.43 -2.39 -12.41
N LYS A 243 0.32 -1.63 -12.39
CA LYS A 243 -0.43 -1.22 -13.58
C LYS A 243 0.39 -0.42 -14.60
N SER A 244 1.52 0.16 -14.20
CA SER A 244 2.48 0.76 -15.14
C SER A 244 3.04 -0.23 -16.18
N PHE A 245 2.79 -1.54 -16.03
CA PHE A 245 3.20 -2.58 -16.96
C PHE A 245 2.05 -3.07 -17.89
N ASP A 246 0.81 -2.60 -17.74
CA ASP A 246 -0.38 -3.13 -18.45
C ASP A 246 -0.19 -3.20 -19.97
N ASP A 247 0.19 -2.08 -20.58
CA ASP A 247 0.29 -1.92 -22.03
C ASP A 247 1.60 -2.49 -22.62
N LEU A 248 2.40 -3.21 -21.83
CA LEU A 248 3.63 -3.82 -22.33
C LEU A 248 3.37 -5.13 -23.06
N PHE A 249 2.31 -5.87 -22.69
CA PHE A 249 2.02 -7.20 -23.24
C PHE A 249 0.51 -7.37 -23.45
N HIS A 250 0.12 -7.81 -24.64
CA HIS A 250 -1.29 -7.93 -25.02
C HIS A 250 -1.82 -9.36 -24.92
N HIS A 251 -0.93 -10.36 -24.87
CA HIS A 251 -1.24 -11.80 -24.80
C HIS A 251 -0.58 -12.46 -23.58
N VAL A 252 -1.07 -13.65 -23.19
CA VAL A 252 -0.34 -14.48 -22.23
C VAL A 252 0.86 -15.12 -22.93
N ILE A 253 2.08 -14.92 -22.39
CA ILE A 253 3.32 -15.40 -23.01
C ILE A 253 3.82 -16.63 -22.29
N PHE A 254 3.89 -17.75 -23.02
CA PHE A 254 4.42 -19.02 -22.59
C PHE A 254 5.79 -19.28 -23.22
N PRO A 255 6.84 -19.57 -22.45
CA PRO A 255 8.02 -20.21 -23.02
C PRO A 255 7.69 -21.66 -23.40
N VAL A 256 8.54 -22.29 -24.21
CA VAL A 256 8.50 -23.74 -24.39
C VAL A 256 8.98 -24.43 -23.10
N GLY A 257 8.04 -25.03 -22.37
CA GLY A 257 8.30 -25.71 -21.10
C GLY A 257 9.15 -26.99 -21.18
N ASP A 258 9.45 -27.52 -19.99
CA ASP A 258 10.09 -28.82 -19.79
C ASP A 258 9.07 -29.88 -19.33
N LYS A 259 9.53 -31.04 -18.83
CA LYS A 259 8.64 -32.11 -18.35
C LYS A 259 7.92 -31.78 -17.03
N VAL A 260 8.39 -30.77 -16.28
CA VAL A 260 7.96 -30.46 -14.92
C VAL A 260 7.06 -29.21 -14.89
N SER A 261 7.37 -28.22 -15.71
CA SER A 261 6.70 -26.92 -15.77
C SER A 261 6.57 -26.40 -17.19
N LYS A 262 5.54 -25.56 -17.41
CA LYS A 262 5.40 -24.73 -18.62
C LYS A 262 6.42 -23.57 -18.67
N GLY A 263 7.29 -23.45 -17.66
CA GLY A 263 8.24 -22.35 -17.48
C GLY A 263 7.62 -21.11 -16.81
N THR A 264 8.43 -20.08 -16.60
CA THR A 264 7.99 -18.77 -16.11
C THR A 264 7.25 -18.02 -17.21
N LEU A 265 6.05 -17.52 -16.90
CA LEU A 265 5.11 -16.88 -17.82
C LEU A 265 5.17 -15.35 -17.66
N ILE A 266 4.68 -14.63 -18.66
CA ILE A 266 4.24 -13.23 -18.53
C ILE A 266 2.73 -13.22 -18.76
N ILE A 267 1.98 -12.71 -17.79
CA ILE A 267 0.52 -12.84 -17.75
C ILE A 267 -0.10 -11.46 -17.53
N PRO A 268 -0.59 -10.80 -18.59
CA PRO A 268 -1.49 -9.66 -18.42
C PRO A 268 -2.76 -10.12 -17.70
N THR A 269 -3.15 -9.43 -16.64
CA THR A 269 -4.31 -9.83 -15.82
C THR A 269 -5.58 -9.09 -16.23
N VAL A 270 -6.73 -9.54 -15.73
CA VAL A 270 -8.02 -8.83 -15.92
C VAL A 270 -7.96 -7.41 -15.36
N ASP A 271 -7.19 -7.22 -14.29
CA ASP A 271 -7.12 -5.99 -13.52
C ASP A 271 -6.03 -5.02 -13.97
N LYS A 272 -5.54 -5.19 -15.20
CA LYS A 272 -4.54 -4.32 -15.81
C LYS A 272 -3.18 -4.32 -15.09
N THR A 273 -2.89 -5.39 -14.36
CA THR A 273 -1.56 -5.68 -13.79
C THR A 273 -0.88 -6.78 -14.60
N VAL A 274 0.45 -6.93 -14.49
CA VAL A 274 1.18 -8.03 -15.14
C VAL A 274 1.71 -8.99 -14.08
N MET A 275 1.51 -10.29 -14.24
CA MET A 275 2.04 -11.31 -13.32
C MET A 275 3.15 -12.13 -13.98
N CYS A 276 4.16 -12.48 -13.19
CA CYS A 276 5.29 -13.30 -13.61
C CYS A 276 5.49 -14.50 -12.67
N GLY A 277 5.66 -15.67 -13.28
CA GLY A 277 5.79 -16.95 -12.58
C GLY A 277 5.01 -18.03 -13.32
N PRO A 278 4.72 -19.18 -12.71
CA PRO A 278 5.13 -19.59 -11.37
C PRO A 278 6.47 -20.34 -11.33
N THR A 279 7.08 -20.44 -10.15
CA THR A 279 8.07 -21.50 -9.87
C THR A 279 7.40 -22.90 -9.83
N ALA A 280 8.21 -23.95 -9.70
CA ALA A 280 7.74 -25.32 -9.57
C ALA A 280 8.64 -26.10 -8.59
N LEU A 281 8.23 -26.15 -7.32
CA LEU A 281 8.94 -26.86 -6.25
C LEU A 281 8.02 -27.90 -5.62
N ASN A 282 8.44 -29.17 -5.60
CA ASN A 282 7.69 -30.20 -4.87
C ASN A 282 7.86 -29.96 -3.36
N THR A 283 6.81 -30.19 -2.59
CA THR A 283 6.81 -30.06 -1.13
C THR A 283 5.84 -31.07 -0.53
N ASP A 284 6.17 -31.58 0.65
CA ASP A 284 5.28 -32.46 1.42
C ASP A 284 4.35 -31.65 2.34
N ASP A 285 4.65 -30.36 2.55
CA ASP A 285 3.81 -29.46 3.34
C ASP A 285 2.68 -28.88 2.49
N ARG A 286 1.44 -29.30 2.81
CA ARG A 286 0.19 -28.83 2.17
C ARG A 286 -0.19 -27.39 2.57
N ASP A 287 0.53 -26.78 3.51
CA ASP A 287 0.31 -25.42 3.98
C ASP A 287 1.49 -24.48 3.69
N ASP A 288 2.54 -24.94 2.99
CA ASP A 288 3.67 -24.07 2.61
C ASP A 288 3.28 -23.10 1.49
N LEU A 289 2.84 -21.92 1.91
CA LEU A 289 2.50 -20.78 1.05
C LEU A 289 3.58 -19.68 1.07
N THR A 290 4.78 -20.01 1.53
CA THR A 290 5.88 -19.06 1.63
C THR A 290 6.51 -18.77 0.27
N THR A 291 6.90 -17.52 0.04
CA THR A 291 7.80 -17.14 -1.06
C THR A 291 9.25 -17.14 -0.58
N SER A 292 10.21 -17.19 -1.51
CA SER A 292 11.64 -17.28 -1.20
C SER A 292 12.48 -16.26 -1.98
N SER A 293 13.64 -15.86 -1.44
CA SER A 293 14.58 -14.97 -2.15
C SER A 293 15.08 -15.60 -3.46
N GLY A 294 15.36 -16.90 -3.45
CA GLY A 294 15.75 -17.62 -4.66
C GLY A 294 14.60 -17.75 -5.67
N GLY A 295 13.34 -17.72 -5.23
CA GLY A 295 12.18 -17.78 -6.13
C GLY A 295 12.02 -16.50 -6.96
N VAL A 296 12.17 -15.32 -6.34
CA VAL A 296 12.10 -14.03 -7.04
C VAL A 296 13.24 -13.89 -8.03
N GLU A 297 14.48 -14.20 -7.63
CA GLU A 297 15.66 -14.12 -8.51
C GLU A 297 15.48 -15.02 -9.74
N LYS A 298 15.11 -16.29 -9.54
CA LYS A 298 14.89 -17.25 -10.64
C LYS A 298 13.82 -16.80 -11.63
N ILE A 299 12.71 -16.23 -11.15
CA ILE A 299 11.61 -15.81 -12.04
C ILE A 299 12.04 -14.62 -12.91
N PHE A 300 12.62 -13.58 -12.30
CA PHE A 300 12.96 -12.37 -13.04
C PHE A 300 14.18 -12.58 -13.94
N GLU A 301 15.21 -13.32 -13.50
CA GLU A 301 16.34 -13.69 -14.36
C GLU A 301 15.88 -14.51 -15.58
N PHE A 302 14.94 -15.46 -15.38
CA PHE A 302 14.41 -16.22 -16.48
C PHE A 302 13.58 -15.33 -17.43
N ALA A 303 12.67 -14.52 -16.91
CA ALA A 303 11.79 -13.67 -17.72
C ALA A 303 12.61 -12.65 -18.54
N GLU A 304 13.58 -11.99 -17.91
CA GLU A 304 14.48 -11.03 -18.54
C GLU A 304 15.28 -11.68 -19.68
N LYS A 305 15.89 -12.85 -19.41
CA LYS A 305 16.76 -13.55 -20.38
C LYS A 305 16.01 -14.23 -21.52
N ASN A 306 14.78 -14.70 -21.26
CA ASN A 306 14.08 -15.60 -22.19
C ASN A 306 12.83 -15.02 -22.85
N LEU A 307 12.22 -13.98 -22.28
CA LEU A 307 10.93 -13.46 -22.76
C LEU A 307 10.98 -11.97 -23.08
N SER A 308 11.40 -11.13 -22.14
CA SER A 308 11.45 -9.68 -22.35
C SER A 308 12.40 -9.00 -21.37
N PRO A 309 13.32 -8.12 -21.84
CA PRO A 309 14.22 -7.37 -20.96
C PRO A 309 13.52 -6.28 -20.14
N LEU A 310 12.23 -6.00 -20.39
CA LEU A 310 11.47 -4.97 -19.67
C LEU A 310 10.86 -5.48 -18.35
N ILE A 311 10.77 -6.79 -18.17
CA ILE A 311 10.25 -7.40 -16.94
C ILE A 311 11.33 -7.34 -15.87
N THR A 312 11.11 -6.52 -14.84
CA THR A 312 12.05 -6.35 -13.73
C THR A 312 11.35 -6.39 -12.38
N GLN A 313 12.09 -6.77 -11.33
CA GLN A 313 11.58 -6.84 -9.95
C GLN A 313 11.13 -5.47 -9.40
N ARG A 314 11.56 -4.35 -10.01
CA ARG A 314 11.27 -2.99 -9.51
C ARG A 314 9.78 -2.61 -9.55
N GLY A 315 8.96 -3.37 -10.28
CA GLY A 315 7.52 -3.17 -10.37
C GLY A 315 6.69 -4.03 -9.42
N VAL A 316 7.29 -4.91 -8.61
CA VAL A 316 6.55 -5.88 -7.79
C VAL A 316 5.72 -5.17 -6.72
N ILE A 317 4.40 -5.32 -6.82
CA ILE A 317 3.41 -4.82 -5.86
C ILE A 317 2.89 -5.92 -4.95
N ALA A 318 2.92 -7.19 -5.36
CA ALA A 318 2.56 -8.31 -4.52
C ALA A 318 3.31 -9.58 -4.90
N SER A 319 3.50 -10.49 -3.94
CA SER A 319 3.97 -11.85 -4.16
C SER A 319 3.13 -12.84 -3.37
N PHE A 320 3.02 -14.07 -3.88
CA PHE A 320 2.32 -15.16 -3.22
C PHE A 320 2.80 -16.50 -3.75
N ALA A 321 2.52 -17.58 -3.02
CA ALA A 321 2.67 -18.94 -3.52
C ALA A 321 1.33 -19.67 -3.52
N GLY A 322 1.15 -20.54 -4.49
CA GLY A 322 0.04 -21.49 -4.58
C GLY A 322 0.53 -22.92 -4.62
N LEU A 323 -0.28 -23.84 -4.12
CA LEU A 323 0.01 -25.28 -4.11
C LEU A 323 -0.91 -26.00 -5.10
N ARG A 324 -0.32 -26.68 -6.08
CA ARG A 324 -1.05 -27.51 -7.05
C ARG A 324 -1.35 -28.87 -6.42
N ALA A 325 -2.59 -29.33 -6.51
CA ALA A 325 -3.01 -30.65 -6.06
C ALA A 325 -2.68 -31.72 -7.11
N ALA A 326 -1.38 -31.97 -7.33
CA ALA A 326 -0.94 -33.00 -8.27
C ALA A 326 -1.09 -34.39 -7.65
N SER A 327 -1.51 -35.38 -8.44
CA SER A 327 -1.56 -36.79 -8.09
C SER A 327 -0.38 -37.56 -8.71
N HIS A 328 -0.22 -38.82 -8.34
CA HIS A 328 0.73 -39.75 -8.96
C HIS A 328 0.35 -40.14 -10.41
N THR A 329 -0.93 -39.99 -10.82
CA THR A 329 -1.43 -40.38 -12.15
C THR A 329 -1.14 -39.33 -13.24
N ALA A 330 -0.62 -38.16 -12.88
CA ALA A 330 -0.46 -36.99 -13.74
C ALA A 330 -1.74 -36.46 -14.43
N ASP A 331 -2.89 -37.09 -14.21
CA ASP A 331 -4.20 -36.77 -14.77
C ASP A 331 -5.25 -36.53 -13.68
N PHE A 332 -6.44 -36.06 -14.06
CA PHE A 332 -7.58 -35.92 -13.15
C PHE A 332 -8.13 -37.29 -12.76
N ILE A 333 -8.54 -37.43 -11.50
CA ILE A 333 -9.17 -38.63 -10.95
C ILE A 333 -10.59 -38.23 -10.57
N ILE A 334 -11.57 -38.60 -11.41
CA ILE A 334 -12.97 -38.24 -11.22
C ILE A 334 -13.82 -39.50 -11.38
N ASP A 335 -14.12 -40.17 -10.27
CA ASP A 335 -14.90 -41.41 -10.28
C ASP A 335 -15.52 -41.71 -8.89
N GLN A 336 -16.41 -42.69 -8.85
CA GLN A 336 -16.90 -43.30 -7.62
C GLN A 336 -15.75 -43.97 -6.86
N SER A 337 -15.82 -43.95 -5.53
CA SER A 337 -14.91 -44.72 -4.69
C SER A 337 -15.21 -46.21 -4.82
N GLU A 338 -14.17 -47.03 -4.94
CA GLU A 338 -14.30 -48.50 -4.88
C GLU A 338 -14.82 -48.97 -3.51
N LYS A 339 -14.70 -48.14 -2.46
CA LYS A 339 -15.20 -48.46 -1.12
C LYS A 339 -16.68 -48.16 -0.95
N ASN A 340 -17.21 -47.18 -1.70
CA ASN A 340 -18.61 -46.80 -1.64
C ASN A 340 -19.04 -46.05 -2.91
N SER A 341 -20.01 -46.60 -3.63
CA SER A 341 -20.52 -46.03 -4.89
C SER A 341 -21.24 -44.68 -4.73
N GLN A 342 -21.69 -44.32 -3.52
CA GLN A 342 -22.30 -43.03 -3.21
C GLN A 342 -21.28 -41.93 -2.89
N PHE A 343 -19.98 -42.24 -2.92
CA PHE A 343 -18.88 -41.32 -2.67
C PHE A 343 -18.09 -41.08 -3.97
N ILE A 344 -18.06 -39.84 -4.45
CA ILE A 344 -17.36 -39.48 -5.70
C ILE A 344 -16.10 -38.68 -5.36
N ASN A 345 -14.94 -39.17 -5.81
CA ASN A 345 -13.67 -38.45 -5.69
C ASN A 345 -13.46 -37.52 -6.89
N VAL A 346 -13.05 -36.28 -6.62
CA VAL A 346 -12.66 -35.27 -7.62
C VAL A 346 -11.26 -34.77 -7.29
N ALA A 347 -10.26 -35.60 -7.60
CA ALA A 347 -8.89 -35.50 -7.11
C ALA A 347 -7.85 -35.27 -8.24
N GLY A 348 -6.64 -34.87 -7.86
CA GLY A 348 -5.56 -34.61 -8.82
C GLY A 348 -5.78 -33.36 -9.69
N ILE A 349 -6.68 -32.46 -9.30
CA ILE A 349 -7.09 -31.30 -10.09
C ILE A 349 -6.04 -30.18 -10.02
N GLN A 350 -4.92 -30.40 -10.71
CA GLN A 350 -3.90 -29.39 -11.01
C GLN A 350 -4.25 -28.58 -12.28
N SER A 351 -3.37 -27.69 -12.75
CA SER A 351 -3.57 -27.00 -14.05
C SER A 351 -3.78 -28.03 -15.17
N PRO A 352 -4.83 -27.90 -16.01
CA PRO A 352 -5.68 -26.72 -16.23
C PRO A 352 -7.02 -26.72 -15.45
N GLY A 353 -7.04 -27.15 -14.18
CA GLY A 353 -8.24 -27.36 -13.36
C GLY A 353 -9.14 -26.14 -13.19
N LEU A 354 -8.58 -24.92 -13.13
CA LEU A 354 -9.39 -23.69 -13.14
C LEU A 354 -10.21 -23.58 -14.43
N THR A 355 -9.56 -23.77 -15.58
CA THR A 355 -10.23 -23.75 -16.89
C THR A 355 -11.26 -24.86 -17.00
N ALA A 356 -10.95 -26.05 -16.50
CA ALA A 356 -11.79 -27.24 -16.59
C ALA A 356 -12.94 -27.27 -15.57
N ALA A 357 -12.98 -26.38 -14.57
CA ALA A 357 -13.90 -26.48 -13.43
C ALA A 357 -15.39 -26.63 -13.82
N PRO A 358 -15.96 -25.88 -14.79
CA PRO A 358 -17.33 -26.11 -15.21
C PRO A 358 -17.56 -27.50 -15.82
N ALA A 359 -16.64 -27.95 -16.68
CA ALA A 359 -16.73 -29.25 -17.35
C ALA A 359 -16.52 -30.42 -16.39
N ILE A 360 -15.70 -30.24 -15.34
CA ILE A 360 -15.59 -31.19 -14.22
C ILE A 360 -16.95 -31.32 -13.53
N GLY A 361 -17.64 -30.20 -13.29
CA GLY A 361 -18.99 -30.22 -12.71
C GLY A 361 -19.97 -31.02 -13.55
N ASP A 362 -19.99 -30.80 -14.87
CA ASP A 362 -20.85 -31.57 -15.79
C ASP A 362 -20.50 -33.07 -15.77
N TYR A 363 -19.21 -33.40 -15.71
CA TYR A 363 -18.74 -34.79 -15.63
C TYR A 363 -19.18 -35.48 -14.33
N VAL A 364 -19.05 -34.79 -13.19
CA VAL A 364 -19.53 -35.29 -11.88
C VAL A 364 -21.04 -35.48 -11.87
N LEU A 365 -21.79 -34.55 -12.46
CA LEU A 365 -23.24 -34.67 -12.56
C LEU A 365 -23.66 -35.89 -13.40
N ASN A 366 -22.94 -36.20 -14.49
CA ASN A 366 -23.19 -37.40 -15.28
C ASN A 366 -22.92 -38.70 -14.49
N ILE A 367 -21.94 -38.71 -13.58
CA ILE A 367 -21.73 -39.85 -12.67
C ILE A 367 -22.90 -39.93 -11.68
N LEU A 368 -23.25 -38.79 -11.07
CA LEU A 368 -24.32 -38.72 -10.07
C LEU A 368 -25.67 -39.18 -10.63
N ASP A 369 -26.02 -38.78 -11.86
CA ASP A 369 -27.26 -39.18 -12.54
C ASP A 369 -27.32 -40.70 -12.79
N LYS A 370 -26.18 -41.33 -13.09
CA LYS A 370 -26.10 -42.80 -13.25
C LYS A 370 -26.33 -43.55 -11.94
N ILE A 371 -25.83 -43.03 -10.82
CA ILE A 371 -25.97 -43.66 -9.48
C ILE A 371 -27.22 -43.19 -8.72
N TRP A 372 -27.89 -42.15 -9.24
CA TRP A 372 -29.16 -41.65 -8.74
C TRP A 372 -30.12 -41.37 -9.92
N PRO A 373 -30.73 -42.41 -10.51
CA PRO A 373 -31.55 -42.28 -11.72
C PRO A 373 -32.76 -41.34 -11.60
N GLU A 374 -33.25 -41.10 -10.38
CA GLU A 374 -34.34 -40.15 -10.13
C GLU A 374 -33.93 -38.68 -10.25
N LEU A 375 -32.62 -38.37 -10.22
CA LEU A 375 -32.11 -37.01 -10.22
C LEU A 375 -32.58 -36.23 -11.45
N SER A 376 -32.48 -36.81 -12.65
CA SER A 376 -32.97 -36.23 -13.91
C SER A 376 -34.44 -35.79 -13.84
N GLY A 377 -35.30 -36.52 -13.12
CA GLY A 377 -36.72 -36.17 -12.95
C GLY A 377 -36.98 -34.97 -12.03
N LYS A 378 -35.96 -34.47 -11.33
CA LYS A 378 -36.06 -33.38 -10.33
C LYS A 378 -35.60 -32.03 -10.87
N GLN A 379 -35.39 -31.87 -12.17
CA GLN A 379 -34.90 -30.60 -12.72
C GLN A 379 -35.93 -29.47 -12.54
N LYS A 380 -35.48 -28.32 -12.02
CA LYS A 380 -36.31 -27.12 -11.79
C LYS A 380 -36.66 -26.44 -13.11
N LYS A 381 -37.90 -25.99 -13.24
CA LYS A 381 -38.36 -25.18 -14.39
C LYS A 381 -37.92 -23.72 -14.33
N ASN A 382 -37.77 -23.19 -13.13
CA ASN A 382 -37.46 -21.79 -12.83
C ASN A 382 -36.00 -21.58 -12.38
N TRP A 383 -35.07 -22.39 -12.87
CA TRP A 383 -33.66 -22.24 -12.54
C TRP A 383 -33.09 -20.94 -13.12
N VAL A 384 -32.48 -20.13 -12.25
CA VAL A 384 -31.87 -18.86 -12.61
C VAL A 384 -30.46 -19.10 -13.14
N SER A 385 -30.20 -18.67 -14.37
CA SER A 385 -28.91 -18.93 -15.05
C SER A 385 -27.93 -17.75 -15.02
N LYS A 386 -28.41 -16.56 -14.65
CA LYS A 386 -27.69 -15.28 -14.70
C LYS A 386 -27.84 -14.50 -13.39
N LEU A 387 -26.89 -13.62 -13.10
CA LEU A 387 -26.98 -12.69 -11.97
C LEU A 387 -27.50 -11.34 -12.47
N ASP A 388 -28.61 -10.86 -11.90
CA ASP A 388 -29.22 -9.58 -12.27
C ASP A 388 -28.53 -8.38 -11.61
N ASP A 389 -27.99 -8.56 -10.41
CA ASP A 389 -27.26 -7.54 -9.64
C ASP A 389 -25.87 -8.03 -9.22
N PRO A 390 -24.94 -8.27 -10.18
CA PRO A 390 -23.61 -8.71 -9.84
C PRO A 390 -22.80 -7.58 -9.20
N LEU A 391 -21.82 -7.94 -8.37
CA LEU A 391 -20.84 -6.99 -7.82
C LEU A 391 -20.16 -6.19 -8.94
N ARG A 392 -20.44 -4.88 -9.00
CA ARG A 392 -19.86 -3.94 -9.98
C ARG A 392 -18.95 -2.94 -9.28
N LEU A 393 -17.70 -2.90 -9.73
CA LEU A 393 -16.70 -1.98 -9.20
C LEU A 393 -16.80 -0.62 -9.86
N PHE A 394 -16.83 0.44 -9.06
CA PHE A 394 -16.84 1.83 -9.53
C PHE A 394 -15.72 2.13 -10.54
N ALA A 395 -14.51 1.58 -10.29
CA ALA A 395 -13.35 1.73 -11.17
C ALA A 395 -13.50 1.07 -12.57
N ARG A 396 -14.45 0.14 -12.74
CA ARG A 396 -14.73 -0.55 -14.01
C ARG A 396 -15.94 0.04 -14.75
N MET A 397 -16.67 0.96 -14.12
CA MET A 397 -17.81 1.66 -14.72
C MET A 397 -17.34 2.72 -15.72
N SER A 398 -18.13 2.95 -16.76
CA SER A 398 -17.96 4.10 -17.66
C SER A 398 -18.20 5.43 -16.91
N PRO A 399 -17.70 6.56 -17.42
CA PRO A 399 -17.95 7.87 -16.82
C PRO A 399 -19.43 8.17 -16.52
N ILE A 400 -20.35 7.76 -17.40
CA ILE A 400 -21.79 7.97 -17.23
C ILE A 400 -22.35 7.06 -16.12
N GLU A 401 -21.94 5.79 -16.10
CA GLU A 401 -22.34 4.85 -15.05
C GLU A 401 -21.85 5.31 -13.67
N GLN A 402 -20.64 5.88 -13.58
CA GLN A 402 -20.12 6.46 -12.35
C GLN A 402 -20.98 7.64 -11.88
N GLU A 403 -21.37 8.55 -12.77
CA GLU A 403 -22.27 9.66 -12.42
C GLU A 403 -23.63 9.15 -11.92
N VAL A 404 -24.21 8.16 -12.59
CA VAL A 404 -25.48 7.53 -12.17
C VAL A 404 -25.34 6.83 -10.81
N ALA A 405 -24.23 6.13 -10.57
CA ALA A 405 -23.99 5.45 -9.30
C ALA A 405 -23.91 6.45 -8.13
N VAL A 406 -23.17 7.56 -8.31
CA VAL A 406 -23.03 8.61 -7.29
C VAL A 406 -24.35 9.36 -7.06
N GLU A 407 -25.13 9.62 -8.11
CA GLU A 407 -26.45 10.26 -7.96
C GLU A 407 -27.46 9.35 -7.23
N LYS A 408 -27.37 8.04 -7.43
CA LYS A 408 -28.23 7.05 -6.77
C LYS A 408 -27.81 6.82 -5.32
N ASP A 409 -26.52 6.80 -5.06
CA ASP A 409 -25.92 6.56 -3.76
C ASP A 409 -24.63 7.38 -3.59
N ALA A 410 -24.72 8.42 -2.74
CA ALA A 410 -23.64 9.36 -2.50
C ALA A 410 -22.38 8.71 -1.88
N ASP A 411 -22.47 7.51 -1.32
CA ASP A 411 -21.34 6.76 -0.79
C ASP A 411 -20.35 6.32 -1.89
N TYR A 412 -20.80 6.26 -3.15
CA TYR A 412 -19.89 6.13 -4.30
C TYR A 412 -19.06 7.39 -4.54
N GLY A 413 -19.37 8.52 -3.90
CA GLY A 413 -18.56 9.75 -3.92
C GLY A 413 -17.32 9.70 -3.02
N ASP A 414 -17.28 8.79 -2.04
CA ASP A 414 -16.20 8.75 -1.05
C ASP A 414 -15.14 7.70 -1.40
N VAL A 415 -13.94 8.13 -1.78
CA VAL A 415 -12.84 7.20 -2.10
C VAL A 415 -12.19 6.67 -0.83
N VAL A 416 -12.17 5.33 -0.71
CA VAL A 416 -11.48 4.60 0.36
C VAL A 416 -10.10 4.14 -0.08
N CYS A 417 -9.99 3.46 -1.24
CA CYS A 417 -8.71 2.99 -1.77
C CYS A 417 -8.37 3.68 -3.09
N ARG A 418 -7.48 4.67 -3.00
CA ARG A 418 -7.02 5.43 -4.15
C ARG A 418 -6.38 4.58 -5.26
N CYS A 419 -5.42 3.73 -4.92
CA CYS A 419 -4.63 3.01 -5.92
C CYS A 419 -5.48 2.12 -6.85
N GLU A 420 -6.65 1.73 -6.38
CA GLU A 420 -7.59 0.85 -7.09
C GLU A 420 -8.94 1.54 -7.36
N PHE A 421 -9.03 2.84 -7.04
CA PHE A 421 -10.23 3.69 -7.17
C PHE A 421 -11.50 3.05 -6.60
N VAL A 422 -11.40 2.58 -5.34
CA VAL A 422 -12.50 1.93 -4.60
C VAL A 422 -13.16 2.93 -3.67
N THR A 423 -14.49 2.96 -3.70
CA THR A 423 -15.37 3.88 -2.96
C THR A 423 -15.97 3.24 -1.71
N VAL A 424 -16.61 4.02 -0.84
CA VAL A 424 -17.39 3.47 0.29
C VAL A 424 -18.51 2.57 -0.24
N GLY A 425 -19.19 2.98 -1.32
CA GLY A 425 -20.22 2.17 -1.99
C GLY A 425 -19.70 0.78 -2.43
N ASP A 426 -18.49 0.69 -2.97
CA ASP A 426 -17.88 -0.60 -3.34
C ASP A 426 -17.63 -1.49 -2.11
N ILE A 427 -17.12 -0.93 -1.01
CA ILE A 427 -16.86 -1.68 0.24
C ILE A 427 -18.17 -2.19 0.82
N GLN A 428 -19.20 -1.34 0.84
CA GLN A 428 -20.53 -1.71 1.30
C GLN A 428 -21.15 -2.82 0.45
N SER A 429 -21.10 -2.67 -0.88
CA SER A 429 -21.53 -3.71 -1.81
C SER A 429 -20.77 -5.02 -1.58
N ALA A 430 -19.46 -4.99 -1.34
CA ALA A 430 -18.70 -6.21 -1.05
C ALA A 430 -19.15 -6.92 0.24
N ILE A 431 -19.51 -6.17 1.28
CA ILE A 431 -20.09 -6.72 2.52
C ILE A 431 -21.46 -7.35 2.23
N ASP A 432 -22.27 -6.68 1.41
CA ASP A 432 -23.54 -7.19 0.88
C ASP A 432 -23.37 -8.32 -0.15
N HIS A 433 -22.14 -8.75 -0.44
CA HIS A 433 -21.82 -9.97 -1.20
C HIS A 433 -21.01 -10.97 -0.35
N GLY A 434 -21.11 -10.85 0.98
CA GLY A 434 -20.59 -11.82 1.94
C GLY A 434 -19.16 -11.59 2.44
N ALA A 435 -18.53 -10.45 2.14
CA ALA A 435 -17.22 -10.13 2.72
C ALA A 435 -17.32 -9.73 4.19
N ASP A 436 -16.51 -10.36 5.03
CA ASP A 436 -16.46 -10.15 6.49
C ASP A 436 -15.04 -10.01 7.05
N THR A 437 -14.05 -9.85 6.17
CA THR A 437 -12.62 -9.74 6.50
C THR A 437 -11.92 -8.76 5.56
N MET A 438 -10.72 -8.30 5.94
CA MET A 438 -9.92 -7.41 5.09
C MET A 438 -9.62 -8.02 3.72
N ASP A 439 -9.22 -9.29 3.66
CA ASP A 439 -8.97 -9.98 2.39
C ASP A 439 -10.28 -10.31 1.65
N GLY A 440 -11.40 -10.52 2.34
CA GLY A 440 -12.73 -10.64 1.72
C GLY A 440 -13.13 -9.38 0.94
N ILE A 441 -12.89 -8.20 1.53
CA ILE A 441 -13.06 -6.90 0.86
C ILE A 441 -12.06 -6.74 -0.28
N LYS A 442 -10.79 -7.08 -0.05
CA LYS A 442 -9.73 -7.00 -1.05
C LYS A 442 -10.05 -7.83 -2.29
N PHE A 443 -10.51 -9.07 -2.13
CA PHE A 443 -10.78 -9.95 -3.28
C PHE A 443 -12.05 -9.55 -4.04
N ARG A 444 -13.00 -8.84 -3.43
CA ARG A 444 -14.16 -8.31 -4.17
C ARG A 444 -13.84 -6.97 -4.85
N THR A 445 -13.12 -6.08 -4.17
CA THR A 445 -12.98 -4.67 -4.59
C THR A 445 -11.59 -4.28 -5.09
N ARG A 446 -10.59 -5.12 -4.85
CA ARG A 446 -9.15 -4.83 -4.98
C ARG A 446 -8.59 -3.85 -3.96
N ALA A 447 -9.35 -3.39 -2.98
CA ALA A 447 -8.83 -2.46 -1.98
C ALA A 447 -7.57 -3.02 -1.28
N GLY A 448 -6.49 -2.23 -1.31
CA GLY A 448 -5.18 -2.65 -0.78
C GLY A 448 -4.33 -3.53 -1.71
N MET A 449 -4.70 -3.73 -2.99
CA MET A 449 -3.89 -4.48 -3.96
C MET A 449 -2.89 -3.63 -4.75
N GLY A 450 -3.02 -2.30 -4.74
CA GLY A 450 -2.10 -1.40 -5.47
C GLY A 450 -0.78 -1.10 -4.73
N LYS A 451 0.04 -0.17 -5.25
CA LYS A 451 1.41 0.15 -4.76
C LYS A 451 1.55 0.32 -3.23
N CYS A 452 0.55 0.88 -2.55
CA CYS A 452 0.60 1.13 -1.10
C CYS A 452 0.23 -0.08 -0.22
N GLN A 453 -0.27 -1.18 -0.81
CA GLN A 453 -0.63 -2.42 -0.12
C GLN A 453 -1.52 -2.25 1.13
N GLY A 454 -2.42 -1.26 1.12
CA GLY A 454 -3.33 -0.98 2.24
C GLY A 454 -2.85 0.11 3.22
N GLY A 455 -1.65 0.68 3.02
CA GLY A 455 -1.08 1.68 3.93
C GLY A 455 -1.96 2.90 4.23
N PHE A 456 -2.88 3.24 3.32
CA PHE A 456 -3.87 4.32 3.54
C PHE A 456 -5.28 3.80 3.83
N CYS A 457 -5.78 2.87 3.01
CA CYS A 457 -7.18 2.46 3.04
C CYS A 457 -7.53 1.46 4.15
N SER A 458 -6.56 0.72 4.71
CA SER A 458 -6.85 -0.35 5.67
C SER A 458 -7.57 0.17 6.92
N SER A 459 -7.18 1.32 7.45
CA SER A 459 -7.85 1.95 8.60
C SER A 459 -9.35 2.17 8.35
N ARG A 460 -9.69 2.84 7.25
CA ARG A 460 -11.09 3.13 6.88
C ARG A 460 -11.90 1.87 6.57
N ILE A 461 -11.29 0.84 5.97
CA ILE A 461 -11.96 -0.44 5.72
C ILE A 461 -12.29 -1.16 7.03
N MET A 462 -11.37 -1.13 8.01
CA MET A 462 -11.63 -1.71 9.33
C MET A 462 -12.81 -1.02 10.02
N GLU A 463 -12.84 0.31 9.99
CA GLU A 463 -13.95 1.11 10.53
C GLU A 463 -15.28 0.76 9.85
N LEU A 464 -15.31 0.65 8.52
CA LEU A 464 -16.51 0.27 7.75
C LEU A 464 -16.99 -1.15 8.07
N LEU A 465 -16.07 -2.12 8.16
CA LEU A 465 -16.41 -3.50 8.55
C LEU A 465 -16.96 -3.55 9.97
N SER A 466 -16.29 -2.88 10.92
CA SER A 466 -16.69 -2.82 12.32
C SER A 466 -18.08 -2.19 12.46
N TYR A 467 -18.34 -1.08 11.77
CA TYR A 467 -19.63 -0.42 11.73
C TYR A 467 -20.73 -1.32 11.12
N ARG A 468 -20.54 -1.79 9.89
CA ARG A 468 -21.54 -2.55 9.14
C ARG A 468 -21.86 -3.91 9.76
N MET A 469 -20.87 -4.56 10.36
CA MET A 469 -21.05 -5.86 11.02
C MET A 469 -21.41 -5.72 12.50
N ASN A 470 -21.34 -4.50 13.06
CA ASN A 470 -21.57 -4.21 14.47
C ASN A 470 -20.67 -5.07 15.39
N VAL A 471 -19.37 -5.08 15.11
CA VAL A 471 -18.34 -5.82 15.86
C VAL A 471 -17.18 -4.91 16.26
N PRO A 472 -16.44 -5.21 17.34
CA PRO A 472 -15.25 -4.45 17.74
C PRO A 472 -14.18 -4.35 16.65
N LEU A 473 -13.42 -3.25 16.57
CA LEU A 473 -12.32 -3.12 15.59
C LEU A 473 -11.26 -4.21 15.73
N GLU A 474 -11.02 -4.69 16.95
CA GLU A 474 -10.01 -5.71 17.25
C GLU A 474 -10.41 -7.10 16.77
N THR A 475 -11.70 -7.33 16.55
CA THR A 475 -12.20 -8.59 15.97
C THR A 475 -12.02 -8.64 14.45
N ILE A 476 -11.77 -7.50 13.80
CA ILE A 476 -11.54 -7.44 12.37
C ILE A 476 -10.27 -8.23 12.04
N SER A 477 -10.46 -9.26 11.23
CA SER A 477 -9.40 -10.17 10.83
C SER A 477 -9.02 -10.00 9.37
N LYS A 478 -7.78 -10.38 9.05
CA LYS A 478 -7.25 -10.32 7.71
C LYS A 478 -7.94 -11.33 6.79
N PHE A 479 -8.08 -12.58 7.23
CA PHE A 479 -8.67 -13.68 6.46
C PHE A 479 -9.31 -14.75 7.37
N GLY A 480 -9.82 -14.36 8.54
CA GLY A 480 -10.50 -15.25 9.48
C GLY A 480 -9.79 -15.42 10.82
N GLU A 481 -10.25 -16.38 11.61
CA GLU A 481 -9.86 -16.59 13.00
C GLU A 481 -8.34 -16.69 13.20
N GLY A 482 -7.81 -15.93 14.17
CA GLY A 482 -6.39 -15.86 14.51
C GLY A 482 -5.55 -14.95 13.61
N SER A 483 -6.18 -14.28 12.62
CA SER A 483 -5.52 -13.29 11.75
C SER A 483 -5.98 -11.86 12.03
N ASN A 484 -6.38 -11.57 13.27
CA ASN A 484 -6.80 -10.23 13.72
C ASN A 484 -5.75 -9.18 13.33
N ILE A 485 -6.21 -8.03 12.82
CA ILE A 485 -5.32 -6.92 12.45
C ILE A 485 -4.73 -6.30 13.73
N LEU A 486 -5.60 -5.99 14.68
CA LEU A 486 -5.21 -5.46 15.99
C LEU A 486 -5.11 -6.60 17.02
N VAL A 487 -4.56 -6.29 18.19
CA VAL A 487 -4.56 -7.21 19.33
C VAL A 487 -5.79 -6.97 20.21
N PRO A 488 -6.59 -8.02 20.52
CA PRO A 488 -7.87 -7.88 21.23
C PRO A 488 -7.76 -7.59 22.73
N GLU A 489 -6.59 -7.78 23.34
CA GLU A 489 -6.38 -7.63 24.78
C GLU A 489 -5.32 -6.57 25.05
N TRP A 490 -5.78 -5.33 25.19
CA TRP A 490 -4.97 -4.23 25.72
C TRP A 490 -5.77 -3.48 26.78
N ASP A 491 -5.30 -3.51 28.04
CA ASP A 491 -5.94 -2.85 29.19
C ASP A 491 -5.77 -1.33 29.11
N ASP A 492 -6.50 -0.69 28.20
CA ASP A 492 -6.57 0.76 28.08
C ASP A 492 -8.03 1.22 27.97
N PRO A 493 -8.55 1.95 28.97
CA PRO A 493 -9.95 2.38 29.01
C PRO A 493 -10.32 3.35 27.88
N ARG A 494 -9.35 4.02 27.22
CA ARG A 494 -9.59 4.82 26.00
C ARG A 494 -10.11 3.97 24.84
N ARG A 495 -9.84 2.66 24.86
CA ARG A 495 -10.02 1.74 23.74
C ARG A 495 -11.24 0.83 23.87
N SER A 496 -12.14 1.11 24.82
CA SER A 496 -13.30 0.25 25.07
C SER A 496 -14.19 0.08 23.83
N LEU A 497 -14.81 -1.10 23.67
CA LEU A 497 -15.77 -1.38 22.59
C LEU A 497 -16.90 -0.34 22.52
N LYS A 498 -17.39 0.11 23.68
CA LYS A 498 -18.42 1.15 23.76
C LYS A 498 -17.94 2.46 23.13
N THR A 499 -16.66 2.80 23.33
CA THR A 499 -16.01 3.97 22.71
C THR A 499 -15.99 3.84 21.20
N GLN A 500 -15.42 2.75 20.70
CA GLN A 500 -15.25 2.53 19.27
C GLN A 500 -16.58 2.49 18.53
N LYS A 501 -17.59 1.81 19.10
CA LYS A 501 -18.91 1.73 18.47
C LYS A 501 -19.57 3.11 18.38
N ALA A 502 -19.55 3.91 19.44
CA ALA A 502 -20.10 5.27 19.41
C ALA A 502 -19.38 6.16 18.37
N ILE A 503 -18.04 6.04 18.27
CA ILE A 503 -17.22 6.72 17.24
C ILE A 503 -17.75 6.40 15.84
N LEU A 504 -17.90 5.11 15.54
CA LEU A 504 -18.27 4.62 14.22
C LEU A 504 -19.72 4.95 13.87
N ASP A 505 -20.64 4.79 14.82
CA ASP A 505 -22.06 5.14 14.63
C ASP A 505 -22.21 6.61 14.26
N HIS A 506 -21.49 7.52 14.92
CA HIS A 506 -21.50 8.94 14.56
C HIS A 506 -20.85 9.24 13.20
N LYS A 507 -19.75 8.54 12.88
CA LYS A 507 -18.99 8.74 11.64
C LYS A 507 -19.78 8.33 10.41
N PHE A 508 -20.56 7.24 10.51
CA PHE A 508 -21.26 6.63 9.38
C PHE A 508 -22.80 6.70 9.48
N ARG A 509 -23.37 7.39 10.47
CA ARG A 509 -24.82 7.66 10.49
C ARG A 509 -25.24 8.39 9.23
N LYS A 510 -26.44 8.09 8.74
CA LYS A 510 -27.08 8.88 7.68
C LYS A 510 -27.36 10.29 8.20
N ARG A 511 -26.85 11.30 7.51
CA ARG A 511 -27.08 12.73 7.78
C ARG A 511 -27.90 13.32 6.64
N ASP A 512 -28.43 14.53 6.81
CA ASP A 512 -29.00 15.29 5.70
C ASP A 512 -27.88 15.62 4.70
N ILE A 513 -27.91 14.94 3.56
CA ILE A 513 -26.92 15.09 2.50
C ILE A 513 -27.25 16.36 1.69
N PRO A 514 -26.32 17.32 1.53
CA PRO A 514 -26.54 18.50 0.70
C PRO A 514 -26.83 18.13 -0.77
N ASP A 515 -27.46 19.04 -1.52
CA ASP A 515 -27.66 18.83 -2.97
C ASP A 515 -26.33 18.94 -3.74
N GLY A 516 -25.75 17.78 -4.09
CA GLY A 516 -24.53 17.68 -4.89
C GLY A 516 -24.63 18.34 -6.26
N LYS A 517 -25.81 18.38 -6.89
CA LYS A 517 -26.02 19.03 -8.20
C LYS A 517 -25.88 20.55 -8.11
N LYS A 518 -26.25 21.14 -6.97
CA LYS A 518 -26.02 22.57 -6.71
C LYS A 518 -24.53 22.86 -6.59
N LEU A 519 -23.78 22.03 -5.86
CA LEU A 519 -22.33 22.19 -5.74
C LEU A 519 -21.60 21.97 -7.07
N LYS A 520 -21.95 20.93 -7.83
CA LYS A 520 -21.44 20.69 -9.19
C LYS A 520 -21.58 21.94 -10.07
N ARG A 521 -22.78 22.51 -10.16
CA ARG A 521 -23.04 23.74 -10.94
C ARG A 521 -22.21 24.93 -10.45
N LYS A 522 -22.06 25.10 -9.13
CA LYS A 522 -21.20 26.16 -8.55
C LYS A 522 -19.75 26.00 -9.00
N LEU A 523 -19.22 24.77 -8.94
CA LEU A 523 -17.83 24.49 -9.25
C LEU A 523 -17.53 24.60 -10.75
N GLU A 524 -18.43 24.11 -11.61
CA GLU A 524 -18.25 24.07 -13.07
C GLU A 524 -18.49 25.45 -13.74
N SER A 525 -19.21 26.37 -13.06
CA SER A 525 -19.53 27.70 -13.61
C SER A 525 -18.37 28.69 -13.63
N LYS A 526 -17.28 28.40 -12.90
CA LYS A 526 -16.10 29.28 -12.80
C LYS A 526 -14.89 28.70 -13.53
N ILE A 527 -13.95 29.57 -13.89
CA ILE A 527 -12.58 29.18 -14.23
C ILE A 527 -11.70 29.67 -13.09
N TYR A 528 -10.97 28.76 -12.46
CA TYR A 528 -10.07 29.07 -11.35
C TYR A 528 -8.75 29.61 -11.88
N ASP A 529 -8.15 30.57 -11.18
CA ASP A 529 -6.80 31.03 -11.49
C ASP A 529 -5.80 29.93 -11.12
N VAL A 530 -6.00 29.30 -9.96
CA VAL A 530 -5.17 28.23 -9.43
C VAL A 530 -6.05 27.11 -8.88
N ALA A 531 -5.87 25.90 -9.38
CA ALA A 531 -6.31 24.68 -8.70
C ALA A 531 -5.12 24.00 -8.01
N ILE A 532 -5.35 23.41 -6.84
CA ILE A 532 -4.32 22.77 -6.04
C ILE A 532 -4.79 21.37 -5.65
N ILE A 533 -3.96 20.36 -5.94
CA ILE A 533 -4.24 18.97 -5.59
C ILE A 533 -3.40 18.59 -4.37
N GLY A 534 -4.07 18.38 -3.23
CA GLY A 534 -3.48 18.08 -1.92
C GLY A 534 -3.57 19.26 -0.95
N GLY A 535 -4.29 19.08 0.15
CA GLY A 535 -4.46 20.04 1.24
C GLY A 535 -3.51 19.78 2.41
N GLY A 536 -2.30 19.29 2.13
CA GLY A 536 -1.19 19.23 3.10
C GLY A 536 -0.46 20.57 3.25
N GLY A 537 0.63 20.59 4.04
CA GLY A 537 1.38 21.82 4.34
C GLY A 537 1.87 22.59 3.11
N ALA A 538 2.32 21.91 2.05
CA ALA A 538 2.73 22.56 0.79
C ALA A 538 1.55 23.18 0.04
N GLY A 539 0.45 22.41 -0.15
CA GLY A 539 -0.70 22.88 -0.92
C GLY A 539 -1.45 24.02 -0.26
N LEU A 540 -1.61 23.98 1.07
CA LEU A 540 -2.24 25.07 1.82
C LEU A 540 -1.38 26.35 1.81
N ALA A 541 -0.05 26.19 1.92
CA ALA A 541 0.87 27.31 1.78
C ALA A 541 0.83 27.92 0.36
N ALA A 542 0.78 27.07 -0.67
CA ALA A 542 0.62 27.52 -2.05
C ALA A 542 -0.68 28.29 -2.26
N ALA A 543 -1.79 27.82 -1.68
CA ALA A 543 -3.08 28.50 -1.72
C ALA A 543 -3.01 29.90 -1.08
N THR A 544 -2.44 29.97 0.11
CA THR A 544 -2.21 31.22 0.85
C THR A 544 -1.39 32.21 0.04
N SER A 545 -0.26 31.76 -0.53
CA SER A 545 0.60 32.62 -1.34
C SER A 545 -0.07 33.07 -2.63
N ALA A 546 -0.80 32.21 -3.32
CA ALA A 546 -1.51 32.58 -4.55
C ALA A 546 -2.54 33.68 -4.28
N LYS A 547 -3.35 33.56 -3.22
CA LYS A 547 -4.31 34.59 -2.80
C LYS A 547 -3.61 35.91 -2.46
N ARG A 548 -2.53 35.87 -1.67
CA ARG A 548 -1.73 37.06 -1.31
C ARG A 548 -1.11 37.78 -2.52
N GLU A 549 -0.82 37.05 -3.59
CA GLU A 549 -0.27 37.60 -4.84
C GLU A 549 -1.35 38.12 -5.82
N GLY A 550 -2.62 38.05 -5.43
CA GLY A 550 -3.75 38.65 -6.15
C GLY A 550 -4.61 37.67 -6.95
N ALA A 551 -4.56 36.36 -6.66
CA ALA A 551 -5.47 35.40 -7.27
C ALA A 551 -6.92 35.59 -6.79
N GLU A 552 -7.87 35.69 -7.72
CA GLU A 552 -9.28 35.83 -7.38
C GLU A 552 -9.87 34.48 -6.98
N ASN A 553 -9.70 33.47 -7.84
CA ASN A 553 -10.31 32.15 -7.70
C ASN A 553 -9.25 31.09 -7.44
N VAL A 554 -9.09 30.66 -6.18
CA VAL A 554 -8.16 29.59 -5.76
C VAL A 554 -8.96 28.47 -5.13
N ILE A 555 -8.73 27.24 -5.59
CA ILE A 555 -9.40 26.04 -5.07
C ILE A 555 -8.39 24.96 -4.67
N VAL A 556 -8.62 24.34 -3.53
CA VAL A 556 -7.82 23.23 -2.99
C VAL A 556 -8.72 22.01 -2.82
N PHE A 557 -8.28 20.87 -3.37
CA PHE A 557 -8.91 19.58 -3.14
C PHE A 557 -8.03 18.69 -2.26
N ASP A 558 -8.61 18.16 -1.19
CA ASP A 558 -8.01 17.10 -0.39
C ASP A 558 -8.98 15.91 -0.30
N ARG A 559 -8.44 14.71 -0.39
CA ARG A 559 -9.22 13.47 -0.29
C ARG A 559 -9.55 13.09 1.15
N GLU A 560 -8.74 13.53 2.10
CA GLU A 560 -8.95 13.23 3.52
C GLU A 560 -10.10 14.09 4.06
N PRO A 561 -10.77 13.66 5.15
CA PRO A 561 -11.89 14.40 5.73
C PRO A 561 -11.47 15.76 6.34
N VAL A 562 -10.18 15.91 6.66
CA VAL A 562 -9.59 17.14 7.20
C VAL A 562 -8.30 17.48 6.45
N THR A 563 -8.00 18.77 6.37
CA THR A 563 -6.74 19.27 5.81
C THR A 563 -5.54 19.00 6.73
N GLY A 564 -4.34 18.94 6.16
CA GLY A 564 -3.08 18.73 6.90
C GLY A 564 -2.26 17.55 6.40
N GLY A 565 -2.88 16.60 5.70
CA GLY A 565 -2.22 15.39 5.24
C GLY A 565 -1.60 14.61 6.41
N ILE A 566 -0.36 14.11 6.23
CA ILE A 566 0.32 13.31 7.25
C ILE A 566 0.56 14.04 8.59
N LEU A 567 0.51 15.38 8.60
CA LEU A 567 0.75 16.19 9.80
C LEU A 567 -0.27 15.90 10.91
N THR A 568 -1.49 15.49 10.57
CA THR A 568 -2.52 15.11 11.56
C THR A 568 -2.10 13.89 12.39
N GLN A 569 -1.24 13.03 11.83
CA GLN A 569 -0.71 11.82 12.47
C GLN A 569 0.60 12.10 13.22
N CYS A 570 1.30 13.19 12.89
CA CYS A 570 2.58 13.58 13.47
C CYS A 570 2.40 14.38 14.77
N ILE A 571 1.87 13.74 15.81
CA ILE A 571 1.53 14.40 17.07
C ILE A 571 2.75 14.91 17.87
N HIS A 572 3.98 14.54 17.51
CA HIS A 572 5.19 14.97 18.20
C HIS A 572 5.53 16.44 17.94
N SER A 573 6.28 17.06 18.86
CA SER A 573 6.78 18.44 18.69
C SER A 573 7.95 18.53 17.70
N GLY A 574 8.31 19.76 17.32
CA GLY A 574 9.47 20.07 16.49
C GLY A 574 9.13 20.66 15.11
N PHE A 575 7.87 21.03 14.89
CA PHE A 575 7.38 21.68 13.67
C PHE A 575 7.27 23.21 13.86
N GLY A 576 7.40 24.00 12.80
CA GLY A 576 7.08 25.44 12.82
C GLY A 576 8.18 26.37 13.33
N LEU A 577 9.35 25.84 13.68
CA LEU A 577 10.46 26.61 14.24
C LEU A 577 10.99 27.70 13.29
N LYS A 578 10.87 27.53 11.97
CA LYS A 578 11.29 28.54 10.99
C LYS A 578 10.11 29.37 10.51
N TYR A 579 9.01 28.72 10.14
CA TYR A 579 7.87 29.39 9.52
C TYR A 579 7.05 30.21 10.52
N PHE A 580 6.71 29.63 11.67
CA PHE A 580 5.95 30.30 12.73
C PHE A 580 6.83 30.87 13.84
N GLY A 581 8.11 30.47 13.92
CA GLY A 581 9.02 30.87 15.00
C GLY A 581 8.68 30.24 16.35
N GLU A 582 7.81 29.22 16.38
CA GLU A 582 7.31 28.54 17.57
C GLU A 582 7.44 27.02 17.39
N GLU A 583 7.64 26.29 18.49
CA GLU A 583 7.65 24.82 18.47
C GLU A 583 6.23 24.26 18.57
N LEU A 584 5.75 23.70 17.46
CA LEU A 584 4.42 23.12 17.32
C LEU A 584 4.49 21.60 17.14
N THR A 585 3.38 20.95 17.40
CA THR A 585 3.09 19.60 16.91
C THR A 585 2.58 19.63 15.47
N GLY A 586 2.57 18.47 14.80
CA GLY A 586 2.02 18.35 13.44
C GLY A 586 0.55 18.81 13.32
N PRO A 587 -0.37 18.38 14.21
CA PRO A 587 -1.75 18.85 14.20
C PRO A 587 -1.91 20.35 14.39
N GLU A 588 -1.13 20.96 15.30
CA GLU A 588 -1.13 22.41 15.51
C GLU A 588 -0.65 23.16 14.25
N TYR A 589 0.43 22.67 13.64
CA TYR A 589 0.97 23.23 12.41
C TYR A 589 -0.07 23.16 11.27
N ALA A 590 -0.68 21.98 11.09
CA ALA A 590 -1.71 21.73 10.08
C ALA A 590 -2.94 22.63 10.25
N HIS A 591 -3.39 22.81 11.51
CA HIS A 591 -4.48 23.71 11.83
C HIS A 591 -4.15 25.14 11.41
N ARG A 592 -2.98 25.67 11.82
CA ARG A 592 -2.58 27.06 11.53
C ARG A 592 -2.46 27.32 10.02
N VAL A 593 -1.76 26.48 9.27
CA VAL A 593 -1.64 26.68 7.80
C VAL A 593 -2.98 26.52 7.08
N GLY A 594 -3.89 25.70 7.61
CA GLY A 594 -5.25 25.57 7.10
C GLY A 594 -6.12 26.78 7.38
N VAL A 595 -5.94 27.44 8.52
CA VAL A 595 -6.59 28.72 8.85
C VAL A 595 -6.08 29.81 7.92
N GLU A 596 -4.76 29.96 7.77
CA GLU A 596 -4.15 30.97 6.89
C GLU A 596 -4.66 30.88 5.45
N ALA A 597 -4.81 29.66 4.91
CA ALA A 597 -5.33 29.47 3.55
C ALA A 597 -6.79 29.90 3.41
N ARG A 598 -7.64 29.58 4.39
CA ARG A 598 -9.08 29.95 4.38
C ARG A 598 -9.26 31.44 4.61
N GLU A 599 -8.53 32.04 5.54
CA GLU A 599 -8.57 33.49 5.81
C GLU A 599 -8.04 34.30 4.62
N ALA A 600 -7.07 33.77 3.87
CA ALA A 600 -6.65 34.36 2.60
C ALA A 600 -7.73 34.25 1.50
N GLY A 601 -8.79 33.46 1.71
CA GLY A 601 -9.94 33.33 0.81
C GLY A 601 -9.84 32.20 -0.22
N ALA A 602 -9.05 31.15 0.05
CA ALA A 602 -9.05 29.95 -0.79
C ALA A 602 -10.29 29.08 -0.52
N GLU A 603 -10.92 28.55 -1.57
CA GLU A 603 -11.99 27.55 -1.44
C GLU A 603 -11.35 26.17 -1.19
N VAL A 604 -11.59 25.57 -0.02
CA VAL A 604 -10.97 24.29 0.36
C VAL A 604 -12.05 23.21 0.50
N TYR A 605 -11.95 22.16 -0.32
CA TYR A 605 -12.87 21.01 -0.33
C TYR A 605 -12.13 19.74 0.09
N THR A 606 -12.50 19.22 1.27
CA THR A 606 -12.07 17.91 1.78
C THR A 606 -12.99 16.80 1.25
N ASN A 607 -12.68 15.52 1.53
CA ASN A 607 -13.38 14.36 0.95
C ASN A 607 -13.58 14.51 -0.57
N SER A 608 -12.61 15.10 -1.27
CA SER A 608 -12.71 15.41 -2.70
C SER A 608 -11.48 14.88 -3.42
N TYR A 609 -11.67 13.87 -4.26
CA TYR A 609 -10.60 13.14 -4.91
C TYR A 609 -10.50 13.51 -6.40
N VAL A 610 -9.38 14.13 -6.77
CA VAL A 610 -9.01 14.34 -8.18
C VAL A 610 -8.46 13.03 -8.72
N TYR A 611 -9.13 12.46 -9.73
CA TYR A 611 -8.76 11.16 -10.30
C TYR A 611 -8.38 11.22 -11.78
N GLU A 612 -8.64 12.34 -12.44
CA GLU A 612 -8.29 12.57 -13.84
C GLU A 612 -7.84 14.01 -14.05
N MET A 613 -6.86 14.19 -14.93
CA MET A 613 -6.27 15.48 -15.25
C MET A 613 -5.94 15.53 -16.74
N GLU A 614 -6.28 16.65 -17.38
CA GLU A 614 -5.96 16.94 -18.78
C GLU A 614 -5.41 18.37 -18.92
N HIS A 615 -4.59 18.58 -19.95
CA HIS A 615 -4.15 19.91 -20.37
C HIS A 615 -4.62 20.19 -21.80
N ASP A 616 -5.47 21.20 -21.95
CA ASP A 616 -5.95 21.66 -23.26
C ASP A 616 -4.94 22.64 -23.86
N GLU A 617 -4.07 22.17 -24.76
CA GLU A 617 -2.99 22.97 -25.34
C GLU A 617 -3.47 24.20 -26.12
N LYS A 618 -4.69 24.16 -26.67
CA LYS A 618 -5.24 25.27 -27.49
C LYS A 618 -5.66 26.45 -26.63
N THR A 619 -6.26 26.16 -25.49
CA THR A 619 -6.78 27.19 -24.56
C THR A 619 -5.84 27.45 -23.39
N ASP A 620 -4.82 26.59 -23.22
CA ASP A 620 -3.92 26.55 -22.07
C ASP A 620 -4.65 26.42 -20.71
N VAL A 621 -5.80 25.73 -20.73
CA VAL A 621 -6.63 25.44 -19.56
C VAL A 621 -6.38 24.01 -19.09
N LYS A 622 -6.30 23.82 -17.78
CA LYS A 622 -6.15 22.52 -17.13
C LYS A 622 -7.55 22.07 -16.70
N LYS A 623 -7.92 20.84 -17.05
CA LYS A 623 -9.22 20.24 -16.71
C LYS A 623 -8.99 19.13 -15.69
N LEU A 624 -9.78 19.13 -14.62
CA LEU A 624 -9.74 18.09 -13.58
C LEU A 624 -11.11 17.45 -13.47
N ARG A 625 -11.17 16.12 -13.34
CA ARG A 625 -12.39 15.44 -12.86
C ARG A 625 -12.21 15.10 -11.41
N VAL A 626 -13.17 15.55 -10.61
CA VAL A 626 -13.14 15.47 -9.15
C VAL A 626 -14.36 14.72 -8.68
N LEU A 627 -14.13 13.63 -7.95
CA LEU A 627 -15.16 12.92 -7.22
C LEU A 627 -15.32 13.59 -5.85
N ILE A 628 -16.52 14.06 -5.55
CA ILE A 628 -16.86 14.81 -4.34
C ILE A 628 -17.65 13.90 -3.42
N GLY A 629 -17.18 13.81 -2.18
CA GLY A 629 -17.67 12.91 -1.14
C GLY A 629 -19.11 13.13 -0.70
N SER A 630 -19.65 12.15 0.01
CA SER A 630 -21.05 12.10 0.43
C SER A 630 -21.43 13.29 1.34
N GLU A 631 -20.53 13.71 2.23
CA GLU A 631 -20.76 14.85 3.15
C GLU A 631 -21.00 16.19 2.42
N LEU A 632 -20.58 16.29 1.15
CA LEU A 632 -20.76 17.47 0.30
C LEU A 632 -21.86 17.29 -0.76
N GLY A 633 -22.56 16.16 -0.72
CA GLY A 633 -23.70 15.88 -1.59
C GLY A 633 -23.49 14.78 -2.62
N GLY A 634 -22.31 14.15 -2.70
CA GLY A 634 -22.00 13.08 -3.65
C GLY A 634 -22.14 13.53 -5.11
N THR A 635 -21.04 13.88 -5.79
CA THR A 635 -21.12 14.23 -7.22
C THR A 635 -19.76 14.09 -7.91
N ILE A 636 -19.77 14.04 -9.25
CA ILE A 636 -18.58 14.24 -10.08
C ILE A 636 -18.63 15.64 -10.69
N ALA A 637 -17.55 16.40 -10.60
CA ALA A 637 -17.44 17.76 -11.12
C ALA A 637 -16.22 17.94 -12.04
N ASN A 638 -16.39 18.71 -13.12
CA ASN A 638 -15.35 19.07 -14.07
C ASN A 638 -14.79 20.47 -13.78
N ILE A 639 -13.58 20.54 -13.23
CA ILE A 639 -12.96 21.81 -12.82
C ILE A 639 -12.06 22.32 -13.92
N ARG A 640 -12.14 23.62 -14.19
CA ARG A 640 -11.28 24.33 -15.15
C ARG A 640 -10.38 25.31 -14.42
N ALA A 641 -9.07 25.22 -14.65
CA ALA A 641 -8.09 26.11 -14.02
C ALA A 641 -7.05 26.64 -15.03
N LYS A 642 -6.60 27.88 -14.84
CA LYS A 642 -5.55 28.48 -15.68
C LYS A 642 -4.17 27.92 -15.30
N THR A 643 -3.94 27.66 -14.01
CA THR A 643 -2.75 26.98 -13.48
C THR A 643 -3.12 25.89 -12.49
N LEU A 644 -2.18 24.96 -12.30
CA LEU A 644 -2.32 23.83 -11.39
C LEU A 644 -1.08 23.68 -10.51
N ILE A 645 -1.27 23.39 -9.23
CA ILE A 645 -0.18 23.07 -8.30
C ILE A 645 -0.38 21.66 -7.72
N LEU A 646 0.66 20.84 -7.85
CA LEU A 646 0.72 19.49 -7.33
C LEU A 646 1.35 19.50 -5.93
N GLY A 647 0.61 19.04 -4.93
CA GLY A 647 0.99 19.03 -3.50
C GLY A 647 0.56 17.74 -2.77
N MET A 648 0.47 16.62 -3.49
CA MET A 648 -0.17 15.37 -3.04
C MET A 648 0.64 14.55 -2.02
N GLY A 649 1.95 14.78 -1.91
CA GLY A 649 2.84 14.10 -0.96
C GLY A 649 3.47 12.81 -1.47
N CYS A 650 3.64 11.84 -0.58
CA CYS A 650 4.33 10.56 -0.82
C CYS A 650 3.51 9.37 -0.30
N ARG A 651 3.86 8.17 -0.79
CA ARG A 651 3.48 6.87 -0.23
C ARG A 651 4.69 6.13 0.33
N GLU A 652 4.47 5.27 1.32
CA GLU A 652 5.52 4.41 1.88
C GLU A 652 5.82 3.20 0.99
N ARG A 653 7.07 2.75 1.01
CA ARG A 653 7.45 1.45 0.44
C ARG A 653 6.94 0.31 1.33
N THR A 654 6.47 -0.73 0.67
CA THR A 654 5.82 -1.88 1.31
C THR A 654 6.72 -3.10 1.29
N ARG A 655 6.32 -4.17 1.97
CA ARG A 655 7.00 -5.47 1.96
C ARG A 655 7.31 -5.95 0.54
N ALA A 656 6.33 -5.86 -0.37
CA ALA A 656 6.48 -6.32 -1.75
C ALA A 656 7.50 -5.48 -2.52
N ALA A 657 7.53 -4.17 -2.29
CA ALA A 657 8.44 -3.23 -2.93
C ALA A 657 9.92 -3.45 -2.57
N ILE A 658 10.20 -4.19 -1.50
CA ILE A 658 11.55 -4.65 -1.10
C ILE A 658 11.67 -6.18 -1.08
N SER A 659 10.64 -6.89 -1.55
CA SER A 659 10.59 -8.34 -1.75
C SER A 659 11.00 -9.20 -0.54
N ILE A 660 10.56 -8.84 0.67
CA ILE A 660 10.81 -9.69 1.86
C ILE A 660 10.05 -11.03 1.70
N PRO A 661 10.74 -12.18 1.72
CA PRO A 661 10.13 -13.51 1.55
C PRO A 661 9.47 -14.03 2.84
N GLY A 662 8.85 -15.21 2.76
CA GLY A 662 8.20 -15.88 3.89
C GLY A 662 6.67 -15.84 3.84
N ASP A 663 6.03 -16.05 4.99
CA ASP A 663 4.57 -16.10 5.15
C ASP A 663 3.90 -14.76 4.92
N ARG A 664 2.57 -14.70 4.79
CA ARG A 664 1.79 -13.44 4.63
C ARG A 664 0.74 -13.21 5.74
N PRO A 665 1.16 -13.17 7.01
CA PRO A 665 0.25 -13.01 8.14
C PRO A 665 -0.31 -11.59 8.28
N ALA A 666 -1.24 -11.41 9.21
CA ALA A 666 -1.48 -10.11 9.86
C ALA A 666 -0.26 -9.68 10.72
N GLY A 667 -0.19 -8.42 11.15
CA GLY A 667 0.94 -7.94 11.96
C GLY A 667 2.11 -7.32 11.18
N VAL A 668 1.97 -7.08 9.87
CA VAL A 668 3.00 -6.40 9.05
C VAL A 668 2.43 -5.11 8.49
N TYR A 669 2.98 -3.96 8.90
CA TYR A 669 2.42 -2.64 8.59
C TYR A 669 3.50 -1.68 8.07
N THR A 670 3.10 -0.69 7.27
CA THR A 670 3.94 0.49 7.08
C THR A 670 3.91 1.35 8.34
N ALA A 671 4.96 2.14 8.57
CA ALA A 671 5.06 2.95 9.78
C ALA A 671 3.92 3.99 9.85
N GLY A 672 3.53 4.60 8.72
CA GLY A 672 2.41 5.53 8.63
C GLY A 672 1.05 4.89 8.94
N LEU A 673 0.78 3.65 8.49
CA LEU A 673 -0.46 2.95 8.85
C LEU A 673 -0.53 2.70 10.36
N ALA A 674 0.57 2.25 10.98
CA ALA A 674 0.65 2.07 12.42
C ALA A 674 0.53 3.41 13.17
N GLN A 675 1.07 4.49 12.61
CA GLN A 675 0.93 5.83 13.16
C GLN A 675 -0.53 6.29 13.15
N LYS A 676 -1.27 6.06 12.06
CA LYS A 676 -2.71 6.35 11.98
C LYS A 676 -3.53 5.53 12.98
N MET A 677 -3.24 4.23 13.11
CA MET A 677 -3.88 3.36 14.11
C MET A 677 -3.74 3.92 15.52
N ILE A 678 -2.53 4.30 15.93
CA ILE A 678 -2.27 4.75 17.31
C ILE A 678 -2.75 6.19 17.53
N ASN A 679 -2.41 7.10 16.62
CA ASN A 679 -2.54 8.54 16.85
C ASN A 679 -3.88 9.13 16.41
N GLU A 680 -4.63 8.46 15.52
CA GLU A 680 -5.96 8.91 15.11
C GLU A 680 -7.06 7.96 15.58
N MET A 681 -6.86 6.64 15.44
CA MET A 681 -7.88 5.66 15.82
C MET A 681 -7.80 5.23 17.31
N GLY A 682 -6.68 5.51 17.99
CA GLY A 682 -6.48 5.11 19.38
C GLY A 682 -6.28 3.61 19.60
N VAL A 683 -5.87 2.86 18.59
CA VAL A 683 -5.69 1.39 18.66
C VAL A 683 -4.24 1.00 18.42
N ILE A 684 -3.81 -0.13 19.02
CA ILE A 684 -2.42 -0.60 18.91
C ILE A 684 -2.29 -1.78 17.93
N PRO A 685 -1.27 -1.78 17.06
CA PRO A 685 -1.08 -2.85 16.08
C PRO A 685 -0.66 -4.18 16.69
N GLY A 686 0.03 -4.20 17.85
CA GLY A 686 0.44 -5.41 18.56
C GLY A 686 1.29 -5.16 19.81
N LYS A 687 1.67 -6.25 20.50
CA LYS A 687 2.32 -6.22 21.82
C LYS A 687 3.85 -6.15 21.75
N THR A 688 4.47 -6.71 20.71
CA THR A 688 5.93 -6.75 20.56
C THR A 688 6.31 -6.44 19.12
N ALA A 689 7.13 -5.41 18.91
CA ALA A 689 7.41 -4.85 17.59
C ALA A 689 8.89 -4.93 17.19
N VAL A 690 9.12 -5.21 15.92
CA VAL A 690 10.38 -4.98 15.21
C VAL A 690 10.16 -3.89 14.16
N ILE A 691 11.12 -2.99 13.99
CA ILE A 691 11.06 -1.91 12.99
C ILE A 691 12.19 -2.09 11.99
N LEU A 692 11.84 -2.16 10.71
CA LEU A 692 12.80 -2.18 9.61
C LEU A 692 12.89 -0.79 8.97
N GLY A 693 14.08 -0.21 9.02
CA GLY A 693 14.42 1.13 8.53
C GLY A 693 14.54 2.15 9.68
N SER A 694 15.61 2.93 9.67
CA SER A 694 15.92 3.93 10.71
C SER A 694 15.60 5.38 10.28
N GLY A 695 14.75 5.57 9.28
CA GLY A 695 14.23 6.90 8.94
C GLY A 695 13.42 7.51 10.09
N ASP A 696 13.22 8.84 10.08
CA ASP A 696 12.61 9.55 11.20
C ASP A 696 11.24 8.99 11.62
N ILE A 697 10.40 8.59 10.67
CA ILE A 697 9.09 7.98 10.95
C ILE A 697 9.27 6.69 11.76
N GLY A 698 10.19 5.79 11.36
CA GLY A 698 10.50 4.56 12.08
C GLY A 698 11.02 4.81 13.50
N LEU A 699 11.93 5.78 13.67
CA LEU A 699 12.44 6.16 14.99
C LEU A 699 11.33 6.71 15.89
N ILE A 700 10.52 7.65 15.38
CA ILE A 700 9.40 8.25 16.13
C ILE A 700 8.36 7.20 16.51
N MET A 701 8.08 6.25 15.62
CA MET A 701 7.18 5.13 15.90
C MET A 701 7.73 4.17 16.94
N ALA A 702 9.05 3.96 17.02
CA ALA A 702 9.68 3.17 18.09
C ALA A 702 9.35 3.76 19.47
N ARG A 703 9.55 5.08 19.63
CA ARG A 703 9.16 5.81 20.84
C ARG A 703 7.67 5.71 21.10
N ARG A 704 6.86 5.92 20.07
CA ARG A 704 5.39 5.98 20.22
C ARG A 704 4.84 4.64 20.69
N LEU A 705 5.32 3.54 20.12
CA LEU A 705 4.97 2.19 20.55
C LEU A 705 5.37 1.94 22.00
N ALA A 706 6.59 2.32 22.40
CA ALA A 706 7.05 2.16 23.77
C ALA A 706 6.20 2.95 24.79
N LEU A 707 5.83 4.20 24.46
CA LEU A 707 4.93 5.02 25.29
C LEU A 707 3.51 4.46 25.42
N GLU A 708 3.08 3.65 24.46
CA GLU A 708 1.78 2.96 24.47
C GLU A 708 1.91 1.53 25.02
N GLY A 709 3.06 1.19 25.61
CA GLY A 709 3.35 -0.08 26.31
C GLY A 709 3.79 -1.24 25.42
N CYS A 710 3.97 -1.04 24.10
CA CYS A 710 4.48 -2.06 23.20
C CYS A 710 5.99 -2.26 23.38
N LYS A 711 6.45 -3.51 23.47
CA LYS A 711 7.86 -3.85 23.57
C LYS A 711 8.53 -3.75 22.19
N VAL A 712 9.35 -2.73 21.96
CA VAL A 712 10.11 -2.60 20.71
C VAL A 712 11.46 -3.31 20.84
N LEU A 713 11.64 -4.41 20.12
CA LEU A 713 12.85 -5.25 20.20
C LEU A 713 14.06 -4.64 19.52
N GLY A 714 13.86 -3.72 18.58
CA GLY A 714 14.92 -3.01 17.91
C GLY A 714 14.51 -2.37 16.60
N VAL A 715 15.36 -1.44 16.15
CA VAL A 715 15.32 -0.83 14.82
C VAL A 715 16.49 -1.38 14.01
N PHE A 716 16.22 -1.87 12.80
CA PHE A 716 17.21 -2.48 11.92
C PHE A 716 17.37 -1.63 10.67
N GLU A 717 18.60 -1.25 10.34
CA GLU A 717 18.93 -0.40 9.20
C GLU A 717 19.88 -1.13 8.27
N ILE A 718 19.53 -1.17 6.98
CA ILE A 718 20.36 -1.83 5.97
C ILE A 718 21.68 -1.08 5.78
N LEU A 719 21.67 0.24 5.92
CA LEU A 719 22.85 1.11 5.79
C LEU A 719 23.80 0.99 7.01
N PRO A 720 25.11 1.28 6.82
CA PRO A 720 26.09 1.34 7.92
C PRO A 720 25.92 2.58 8.82
N ASN A 721 24.90 3.40 8.58
CA ASN A 721 24.58 4.60 9.33
C ASN A 721 23.07 4.78 9.43
N CYS A 722 22.62 5.48 10.47
CA CYS A 722 21.21 5.85 10.63
C CYS A 722 20.75 6.76 9.48
N SER A 723 19.52 6.53 9.00
CA SER A 723 18.87 7.32 7.95
C SER A 723 18.07 8.50 8.49
N GLY A 724 17.66 8.46 9.76
CA GLY A 724 16.99 9.55 10.47
C GLY A 724 17.96 10.51 11.15
N LEU A 725 17.43 11.64 11.62
CA LEU A 725 18.17 12.67 12.34
C LEU A 725 18.77 12.13 13.64
N HIS A 726 20.01 12.51 13.95
CA HIS A 726 20.72 12.00 15.11
C HIS A 726 20.01 12.30 16.44
N ARG A 727 19.34 13.45 16.56
CA ARG A 727 18.51 13.78 17.73
C ARG A 727 17.41 12.74 18.00
N ASN A 728 16.84 12.17 16.94
CA ASN A 728 15.75 11.19 17.05
C ASN A 728 16.27 9.84 17.52
N VAL A 729 17.55 9.50 17.24
CA VAL A 729 18.19 8.30 17.81
C VAL A 729 18.21 8.40 19.34
N VAL A 730 18.64 9.55 19.88
CA VAL A 730 18.68 9.77 21.33
C VAL A 730 17.27 9.75 21.93
N GLN A 731 16.38 10.62 21.41
CA GLN A 731 15.06 10.84 22.00
C GLN A 731 14.08 9.69 21.80
N CYS A 732 14.29 8.84 20.80
CA CYS A 732 13.36 7.78 20.48
C CYS A 732 13.87 6.39 20.79
N LEU A 733 15.19 6.17 20.78
CA LEU A 733 15.78 4.86 21.02
C LEU A 733 16.53 4.80 22.35
N GLU A 734 17.58 5.62 22.52
CA GLU A 734 18.43 5.59 23.72
C GLU A 734 17.63 5.91 24.99
N ASP A 735 16.69 6.85 24.91
CA ASP A 735 15.81 7.20 26.03
C ASP A 735 14.90 6.07 26.49
N TYR A 736 14.62 5.10 25.62
CA TYR A 736 13.71 3.98 25.86
C TYR A 736 14.45 2.61 25.87
N GLY A 737 15.77 2.61 25.79
CA GLY A 737 16.58 1.38 25.76
C GLY A 737 16.35 0.51 24.52
N ILE A 738 15.93 1.09 23.39
CA ILE A 738 15.64 0.35 22.16
C ILE A 738 16.93 0.24 21.33
N PRO A 739 17.37 -0.96 20.93
CA PRO A 739 18.61 -1.11 20.18
C PRO A 739 18.46 -0.69 18.71
N LEU A 740 19.48 -0.04 18.16
CA LEU A 740 19.65 0.21 16.73
C LEU A 740 20.75 -0.71 16.16
N LYS A 741 20.40 -1.59 15.23
CA LYS A 741 21.38 -2.40 14.48
C LYS A 741 21.54 -1.87 13.06
N LEU A 742 22.73 -1.37 12.76
CA LEU A 742 23.14 -0.89 11.43
C LEU A 742 23.69 -2.05 10.59
N SER A 743 23.65 -1.96 9.26
CA SER A 743 24.02 -3.04 8.35
C SER A 743 23.25 -4.35 8.60
N HIS A 744 21.95 -4.26 8.90
CA HIS A 744 21.07 -5.41 9.13
C HIS A 744 19.73 -5.23 8.41
N THR A 745 19.13 -6.33 7.97
CA THR A 745 17.79 -6.32 7.35
C THR A 745 16.96 -7.54 7.75
N VAL A 746 15.64 -7.42 7.63
CA VAL A 746 14.72 -8.56 7.77
C VAL A 746 14.75 -9.38 6.49
N VAL A 747 15.10 -10.66 6.60
CA VAL A 747 15.26 -11.58 5.47
C VAL A 747 14.14 -12.59 5.37
N LYS A 748 13.30 -12.77 6.39
CA LYS A 748 12.15 -13.69 6.35
C LYS A 748 11.08 -13.32 7.38
N ILE A 749 9.82 -13.44 6.97
CA ILE A 749 8.64 -13.31 7.83
C ILE A 749 8.08 -14.70 8.13
N HIS A 750 7.74 -14.97 9.39
CA HIS A 750 7.16 -16.26 9.81
C HIS A 750 5.84 -16.05 10.56
N GLY A 751 4.86 -16.90 10.24
CA GLY A 751 3.58 -16.98 10.91
C GLY A 751 2.45 -17.21 9.91
N LYS A 752 1.65 -18.26 10.11
CA LYS A 752 0.60 -18.66 9.15
C LYS A 752 -0.61 -17.73 9.17
N LYS A 753 -0.98 -17.22 10.35
CA LYS A 753 -2.17 -16.37 10.56
C LYS A 753 -1.81 -14.93 10.94
N ARG A 754 -1.04 -14.79 12.01
CA ARG A 754 -0.46 -13.55 12.51
C ARG A 754 1.06 -13.72 12.62
N LEU A 755 1.80 -12.62 12.61
CA LEU A 755 3.25 -12.64 12.73
C LEU A 755 3.63 -13.30 14.06
N GLU A 756 4.57 -14.24 14.01
CA GLU A 756 5.10 -14.94 15.18
C GLU A 756 6.56 -14.55 15.41
N LYS A 757 7.33 -14.40 14.33
CA LYS A 757 8.73 -13.97 14.36
C LYS A 757 9.21 -13.41 13.03
N VAL A 758 10.35 -12.73 13.08
CA VAL A 758 11.13 -12.33 11.89
C VAL A 758 12.55 -12.85 11.99
N THR A 759 13.14 -13.23 10.86
CA THR A 759 14.58 -13.48 10.77
C THR A 759 15.28 -12.22 10.30
N VAL A 760 16.30 -11.80 11.03
CA VAL A 760 17.17 -10.67 10.70
C VAL A 760 18.56 -11.20 10.37
N ALA A 761 19.23 -10.61 9.38
CA ALA A 761 20.61 -10.93 9.04
C ALA A 761 21.45 -9.66 8.87
N PRO A 762 22.76 -9.70 9.19
CA PRO A 762 23.69 -8.66 8.78
C PRO A 762 23.81 -8.64 7.26
N VAL A 763 24.25 -7.50 6.72
CA VAL A 763 24.32 -7.23 5.28
C VAL A 763 25.74 -6.85 4.91
N ASP A 764 26.27 -7.48 3.85
CA ASP A 764 27.58 -7.13 3.30
C ASP A 764 27.56 -5.69 2.75
N PRO A 765 28.39 -4.77 3.24
CA PRO A 765 28.37 -3.36 2.83
C PRO A 765 28.80 -3.12 1.37
N LYS A 766 29.42 -4.10 0.70
CA LYS A 766 29.81 -4.01 -0.71
C LYS A 766 28.71 -4.49 -1.64
N THR A 767 28.10 -5.63 -1.32
CA THR A 767 27.11 -6.28 -2.20
C THR A 767 25.67 -5.97 -1.82
N TRP A 768 25.44 -5.45 -0.61
CA TRP A 768 24.12 -5.27 0.02
C TRP A 768 23.30 -6.55 0.13
N LYS A 769 23.97 -7.71 0.01
CA LYS A 769 23.34 -9.02 0.19
C LYS A 769 23.38 -9.42 1.66
N PRO A 770 22.31 -10.05 2.18
CA PRO A 770 22.32 -10.59 3.54
C PRO A 770 23.33 -11.73 3.70
N ILE A 771 23.98 -11.79 4.86
CA ILE A 771 24.89 -12.86 5.28
C ILE A 771 24.07 -13.85 6.11
N MET A 772 23.61 -14.92 5.46
CA MET A 772 22.60 -15.82 6.04
C MET A 772 23.14 -16.68 7.18
N GLU A 773 24.44 -16.91 7.23
CA GLU A 773 25.14 -17.69 8.26
C GLU A 773 25.09 -17.01 9.64
N GLU A 774 24.92 -15.68 9.66
CA GLU A 774 24.82 -14.85 10.86
C GLU A 774 23.37 -14.41 11.14
N ALA A 775 22.39 -15.00 10.47
CA ALA A 775 20.99 -14.69 10.66
C ALA A 775 20.48 -15.16 12.04
N PHE A 776 19.60 -14.38 12.66
CA PHE A 776 18.98 -14.70 13.94
C PHE A 776 17.48 -14.34 13.94
N ASP A 777 16.71 -15.07 14.75
CA ASP A 777 15.27 -14.88 14.87
C ASP A 777 14.92 -13.95 16.03
N LEU A 778 13.84 -13.18 15.86
CA LEU A 778 13.21 -12.36 16.89
C LEU A 778 11.72 -12.66 16.95
N GLU A 779 11.23 -13.13 18.10
CA GLU A 779 9.81 -13.38 18.33
C GLU A 779 9.06 -12.05 18.51
N CYS A 780 8.12 -11.76 17.61
CA CYS A 780 7.37 -10.52 17.60
C CYS A 780 6.04 -10.70 16.89
N ASP A 781 5.02 -9.95 17.29
CA ASP A 781 3.70 -9.98 16.65
C ASP A 781 3.45 -8.80 15.70
N THR A 782 4.41 -7.88 15.62
CA THR A 782 4.34 -6.68 14.79
C THR A 782 5.68 -6.40 14.08
N LEU A 783 5.64 -6.23 12.76
CA LEU A 783 6.75 -5.70 11.95
C LEU A 783 6.31 -4.38 11.31
N LEU A 784 7.01 -3.28 11.64
CA LEU A 784 6.83 -2.00 10.98
C LEU A 784 7.87 -1.77 9.89
N LEU A 785 7.41 -1.30 8.74
CA LEU A 785 8.24 -0.98 7.58
C LEU A 785 8.37 0.54 7.43
N SER A 786 9.57 1.06 7.64
CA SER A 786 9.98 2.45 7.41
C SER A 786 11.12 2.49 6.38
N VAL A 787 10.90 1.87 5.23
CA VAL A 787 11.93 1.51 4.23
C VAL A 787 11.96 2.42 3.00
N GLY A 788 11.54 3.68 3.18
CA GLY A 788 11.58 4.73 2.16
C GLY A 788 10.21 5.19 1.67
N LEU A 789 10.20 6.38 1.06
CA LEU A 789 9.02 7.06 0.53
C LEU A 789 9.11 7.18 -1.00
N ILE A 790 7.96 7.12 -1.67
CA ILE A 790 7.81 7.30 -3.12
C ILE A 790 6.84 8.47 -3.35
N PRO A 791 7.30 9.59 -3.93
CA PRO A 791 6.42 10.66 -4.39
C PRO A 791 5.25 10.21 -5.28
N GLU A 792 4.12 10.91 -5.16
CA GLU A 792 2.87 10.53 -5.80
C GLU A 792 2.64 11.31 -7.11
N ASN A 793 3.23 10.82 -8.21
CA ASN A 793 3.17 11.50 -9.51
C ASN A 793 2.35 10.78 -10.57
N ASP A 794 1.58 9.75 -10.21
CA ASP A 794 0.79 8.96 -11.18
C ASP A 794 -0.13 9.85 -12.03
N LEU A 795 -0.76 10.89 -11.43
CA LEU A 795 -1.57 11.89 -12.17
C LEU A 795 -0.71 12.84 -13.02
N ALA A 796 0.47 13.23 -12.54
CA ALA A 796 1.34 14.14 -13.28
C ALA A 796 1.82 13.51 -14.60
N GLU A 797 2.12 12.20 -14.56
CA GLU A 797 2.54 11.43 -15.72
C GLU A 797 1.46 11.39 -16.82
N THR A 798 0.16 11.42 -16.47
CA THR A 798 -0.93 11.35 -17.47
C THR A 798 -1.02 12.57 -18.38
N VAL A 799 -0.43 13.71 -17.99
CA VAL A 799 -0.35 14.93 -18.82
C VAL A 799 1.07 15.22 -19.32
N GLY A 800 1.96 14.21 -19.28
CA GLY A 800 3.30 14.32 -19.84
C GLY A 800 4.30 15.08 -18.98
N VAL A 801 4.08 15.21 -17.66
CA VAL A 801 5.10 15.75 -16.76
C VAL A 801 6.31 14.81 -16.70
N GLU A 802 7.50 15.36 -16.95
CA GLU A 802 8.76 14.61 -16.85
C GLU A 802 9.10 14.30 -15.39
N ILE A 803 9.33 13.02 -15.08
CA ILE A 803 9.72 12.57 -13.74
C ILE A 803 11.24 12.40 -13.63
N ASN A 804 11.83 12.88 -12.53
CA ASN A 804 13.22 12.65 -12.19
C ASN A 804 13.39 11.21 -11.67
N PRO A 805 14.26 10.38 -12.26
CA PRO A 805 14.39 8.98 -11.88
C PRO A 805 15.00 8.75 -10.49
N LYS A 806 15.68 9.75 -9.92
CA LYS A 806 16.31 9.70 -8.58
C LYS A 806 15.35 10.12 -7.47
N THR A 807 14.68 11.26 -7.61
CA THR A 807 13.71 11.73 -6.60
C THR A 807 12.35 11.05 -6.76
N LYS A 808 12.02 10.58 -7.98
CA LYS A 808 10.69 10.13 -8.40
C LYS A 808 9.62 11.23 -8.39
N GLY A 809 10.03 12.49 -8.25
CA GLY A 809 9.18 13.67 -8.41
C GLY A 809 9.29 14.30 -9.79
N ALA A 810 8.43 15.30 -10.05
CA ALA A 810 8.52 16.10 -11.27
C ALA A 810 9.88 16.79 -11.40
N LYS A 811 10.41 16.90 -12.62
CA LYS A 811 11.51 17.84 -12.91
C LYS A 811 10.93 19.24 -12.96
N VAL A 812 11.59 20.19 -12.29
CA VAL A 812 11.09 21.56 -12.21
C VAL A 812 12.15 22.62 -12.51
N SER A 813 11.68 23.80 -12.90
CA SER A 813 12.48 25.01 -12.94
C SER A 813 12.63 25.64 -11.55
N SER A 814 13.42 26.70 -11.44
CA SER A 814 13.56 27.49 -10.21
C SER A 814 12.26 28.03 -9.65
N GLU A 815 11.21 28.14 -10.46
CA GLU A 815 9.89 28.62 -10.12
C GLU A 815 8.94 27.50 -9.70
N MET A 816 9.45 26.27 -9.58
CA MET A 816 8.67 25.05 -9.31
C MET A 816 7.78 24.60 -10.48
N MET A 817 7.92 25.20 -11.67
CA MET A 817 7.15 24.84 -12.86
C MET A 817 7.72 23.60 -13.52
N THR A 818 6.85 22.68 -13.94
CA THR A 818 7.22 21.47 -14.68
C THR A 818 7.53 21.78 -16.15
N ASN A 819 7.82 20.75 -16.95
CA ASN A 819 7.90 20.89 -18.41
C ASN A 819 6.54 21.23 -19.06
N VAL A 820 5.43 21.01 -18.37
CA VAL A 820 4.08 21.36 -18.83
C VAL A 820 3.74 22.78 -18.35
N PRO A 821 3.56 23.76 -19.25
CA PRO A 821 3.35 25.15 -18.87
C PRO A 821 2.15 25.38 -17.94
N GLY A 822 2.36 26.13 -16.87
CA GLY A 822 1.32 26.42 -15.88
C GLY A 822 0.97 25.27 -14.94
N ILE A 823 1.72 24.15 -14.97
CA ILE A 823 1.68 23.10 -13.95
C ILE A 823 2.93 23.18 -13.08
N PHE A 824 2.73 23.27 -11.77
CA PHE A 824 3.77 23.41 -10.76
C PHE A 824 3.76 22.22 -9.80
N SER A 825 4.90 21.90 -9.19
CA SER A 825 5.04 20.81 -8.22
C SER A 825 5.88 21.25 -7.03
N CYS A 826 5.47 20.95 -5.81
CA CYS A 826 6.15 21.41 -4.60
C CYS A 826 6.03 20.44 -3.42
N GLY A 827 6.95 20.54 -2.45
CA GLY A 827 6.92 19.72 -1.25
C GLY A 827 7.22 18.25 -1.54
N ASN A 828 6.64 17.34 -0.75
CA ASN A 828 7.01 15.92 -0.79
C ASN A 828 6.64 15.20 -2.11
N VAL A 829 5.74 15.73 -2.93
CA VAL A 829 5.49 15.16 -4.28
C VAL A 829 6.62 15.49 -5.27
N LEU A 830 7.39 16.55 -5.01
CA LEU A 830 8.55 16.95 -5.78
C LEU A 830 9.82 16.20 -5.33
N HIS A 831 10.09 16.20 -4.02
CA HIS A 831 11.19 15.46 -3.40
C HIS A 831 10.98 15.42 -1.89
N VAL A 832 11.54 14.40 -1.23
CA VAL A 832 11.26 14.12 0.19
C VAL A 832 12.06 15.06 1.10
N HIS A 833 11.34 15.85 1.90
CA HIS A 833 11.90 16.76 2.89
C HIS A 833 12.07 16.09 4.26
N ASP A 834 13.05 16.58 5.01
CA ASP A 834 13.35 16.25 6.40
C ASP A 834 12.52 17.07 7.42
N ILE A 835 12.10 18.29 7.06
CA ILE A 835 11.27 19.15 7.92
C ILE A 835 10.13 19.82 7.14
N VAL A 836 9.00 20.05 7.81
CA VAL A 836 7.80 20.65 7.19
C VAL A 836 8.00 22.10 6.78
N ASP A 837 8.85 22.86 7.49
CA ASP A 837 9.07 24.26 7.18
C ASP A 837 9.60 24.45 5.75
N ASN A 838 10.51 23.57 5.31
CA ASN A 838 11.00 23.57 3.93
C ASN A 838 9.88 23.21 2.93
N VAL A 839 8.98 22.28 3.29
CA VAL A 839 7.80 21.90 2.48
C VAL A 839 6.87 23.10 2.29
N THR A 840 6.65 23.88 3.35
CA THR A 840 5.82 25.09 3.32
C THR A 840 6.49 26.20 2.51
N GLU A 841 7.79 26.43 2.67
CA GLU A 841 8.56 27.40 1.86
C GLU A 841 8.46 27.10 0.36
N GLU A 842 8.60 25.83 -0.05
CA GLU A 842 8.40 25.44 -1.45
C GLU A 842 6.96 25.64 -1.93
N GLY A 843 5.97 25.37 -1.07
CA GLY A 843 4.56 25.63 -1.36
C GLY A 843 4.28 27.10 -1.64
N LEU A 844 4.75 28.00 -0.76
CA LEU A 844 4.64 29.45 -0.96
C LEU A 844 5.25 29.87 -2.30
N LYS A 845 6.44 29.34 -2.61
CA LYS A 845 7.15 29.64 -3.85
C LYS A 845 6.38 29.21 -5.09
N ALA A 846 5.77 28.03 -5.08
CA ALA A 846 4.92 27.54 -6.17
C ALA A 846 3.65 28.40 -6.33
N GLY A 847 2.98 28.76 -5.23
CA GLY A 847 1.81 29.63 -5.24
C GLY A 847 2.09 31.00 -5.86
N LYS A 848 3.21 31.64 -5.44
CA LYS A 848 3.67 32.90 -6.02
C LYS A 848 3.98 32.78 -7.51
N SER A 849 4.69 31.71 -7.87
CA SER A 849 5.13 31.47 -9.24
C SER A 849 3.97 31.18 -10.21
N ALA A 850 2.91 30.50 -9.75
CA ALA A 850 1.69 30.31 -10.53
C ALA A 850 1.02 31.63 -10.92
N ILE A 851 0.99 32.61 -10.02
CA ILE A 851 0.39 33.93 -10.30
C ILE A 851 1.30 34.80 -11.15
N LEU A 852 2.62 34.76 -10.92
CA LEU A 852 3.56 35.46 -11.80
C LEU A 852 3.50 34.91 -13.23
N TYR A 853 3.33 33.60 -13.41
CA TYR A 853 3.12 32.97 -14.71
C TYR A 853 1.87 33.53 -15.41
N LEU A 854 0.76 33.71 -14.69
CA LEU A 854 -0.46 34.29 -15.25
C LEU A 854 -0.31 35.76 -15.64
N LYS A 855 0.51 36.53 -14.91
CA LYS A 855 0.78 37.94 -15.20
C LYS A 855 1.73 38.11 -16.40
N ASP A 856 2.70 37.23 -16.57
CA ASP A 856 3.73 37.34 -17.61
C ASP A 856 4.17 35.96 -18.15
N LYS A 857 3.34 35.39 -19.02
CA LYS A 857 3.61 34.09 -19.67
C LYS A 857 4.85 34.11 -20.58
N HIS A 858 5.23 35.27 -21.12
CA HIS A 858 6.31 35.37 -22.10
C HIS A 858 7.70 35.23 -21.45
N ASN A 859 7.87 35.74 -20.23
CA ASN A 859 9.12 35.61 -19.47
C ASN A 859 9.21 34.32 -18.64
N PHE A 860 8.10 33.60 -18.45
CA PHE A 860 8.04 32.26 -17.84
C PHE A 860 8.37 31.13 -18.84
N LYS A 861 9.51 31.25 -19.54
CA LYS A 861 10.03 30.16 -20.38
C LYS A 861 11.18 29.45 -19.66
N PRO A 862 11.23 28.11 -19.68
CA PRO A 862 12.39 27.37 -19.19
C PRO A 862 13.65 27.92 -19.88
N SER A 863 14.72 28.19 -19.12
CA SER A 863 16.01 28.46 -19.74
C SER A 863 16.64 27.18 -20.25
N ASP A 864 17.63 27.32 -21.14
CA ASP A 864 18.55 26.24 -21.47
C ASP A 864 19.68 26.09 -20.42
N ILE A 865 19.51 26.66 -19.21
CA ILE A 865 20.42 26.43 -18.08
C ILE A 865 19.96 25.19 -17.32
N SER A 866 20.63 24.08 -17.58
CA SER A 866 20.38 22.80 -16.92
C SER A 866 21.31 22.57 -15.74
N ILE A 867 20.85 21.83 -14.74
CA ILE A 867 21.58 21.54 -13.51
C ILE A 867 21.62 20.03 -13.33
N LYS A 868 22.84 19.49 -13.16
CA LYS A 868 23.07 18.07 -12.94
C LYS A 868 23.83 17.84 -11.65
N SER A 869 23.56 16.70 -11.03
CA SER A 869 24.32 16.21 -9.88
C SER A 869 25.68 15.71 -10.34
N GLY A 870 26.73 16.17 -9.68
CA GLY A 870 28.10 15.71 -9.85
C GLY A 870 28.54 14.80 -8.70
N LYS A 871 29.82 14.90 -8.32
CA LYS A 871 30.46 14.00 -7.35
C LYS A 871 29.82 14.11 -5.96
N ASN A 872 29.51 12.97 -5.34
CA ASN A 872 28.93 12.83 -3.99
C ASN A 872 27.55 13.51 -3.78
N VAL A 873 26.85 13.90 -4.85
CA VAL A 873 25.49 14.48 -4.82
C VAL A 873 24.49 13.45 -5.33
N GLY A 874 23.49 13.12 -4.51
CA GLY A 874 22.48 12.11 -4.84
C GLY A 874 21.46 12.62 -5.86
N TYR A 875 21.00 13.85 -5.67
CA TYR A 875 20.16 14.62 -6.59
C TYR A 875 20.27 16.11 -6.26
N VAL A 876 19.79 16.97 -7.18
CA VAL A 876 19.63 18.42 -6.98
C VAL A 876 18.29 18.87 -7.56
N VAL A 877 17.59 19.76 -6.87
CA VAL A 877 16.33 20.40 -7.27
C VAL A 877 16.49 21.92 -7.08
N PRO A 878 16.06 22.76 -8.02
CA PRO A 878 15.53 22.44 -9.35
C PRO A 878 16.60 21.88 -10.32
N GLU A 879 16.16 21.29 -11.43
CA GLU A 879 17.02 20.79 -12.51
C GLU A 879 17.24 21.83 -13.63
N ARG A 880 16.49 22.93 -13.61
CA ARG A 880 16.59 24.02 -14.59
C ARG A 880 16.41 25.37 -13.91
N PHE A 881 17.00 26.43 -14.47
CA PHE A 881 16.65 27.80 -14.10
C PHE A 881 15.69 28.44 -15.11
N SER A 882 15.09 29.57 -14.75
CA SER A 882 14.38 30.44 -15.71
C SER A 882 15.32 31.23 -16.60
N LYS A 883 14.80 31.67 -17.76
CA LYS A 883 15.57 32.42 -18.76
C LYS A 883 16.04 33.77 -18.23
N ASP A 884 15.25 34.42 -17.40
CA ASP A 884 15.58 35.71 -16.79
C ASP A 884 15.92 35.55 -15.30
N LEU A 885 17.15 35.15 -15.04
CA LEU A 885 17.68 34.95 -13.69
C LEU A 885 17.66 36.23 -12.83
N GLU A 886 17.67 37.42 -13.44
CA GLU A 886 17.75 38.70 -12.72
C GLU A 886 16.37 39.25 -12.36
N ALA A 887 15.39 39.17 -13.26
CA ALA A 887 14.00 39.57 -12.96
C ALA A 887 13.35 38.71 -11.86
N PHE A 888 13.84 37.48 -11.71
CA PHE A 888 13.35 36.50 -10.74
C PHE A 888 14.06 36.54 -9.39
N ASN A 889 15.26 37.13 -9.29
CA ASN A 889 15.94 37.33 -8.02
C ASN A 889 15.33 38.51 -7.24
N ARG A 890 14.07 38.36 -6.85
CA ARG A 890 13.37 39.30 -5.96
C ARG A 890 13.72 38.93 -4.52
N LYS A 891 13.81 39.94 -3.65
CA LYS A 891 14.13 39.79 -2.22
C LYS A 891 13.26 38.75 -1.50
N GLU A 892 12.09 38.43 -2.06
CA GLU A 892 11.08 37.51 -1.54
C GLU A 892 11.05 36.13 -2.22
N MET A 893 11.90 35.86 -3.23
CA MET A 893 11.94 34.56 -3.91
C MET A 893 13.38 34.17 -4.27
N PRO A 894 14.19 33.79 -3.28
CA PRO A 894 15.59 33.47 -3.49
C PRO A 894 15.78 32.27 -4.44
N LEU A 895 16.84 32.34 -5.24
CA LEU A 895 17.26 31.24 -6.10
C LEU A 895 18.00 30.20 -5.25
N THR A 896 17.33 29.07 -4.96
CA THR A 896 17.85 28.01 -4.10
C THR A 896 18.12 26.73 -4.86
N LEU A 897 19.11 25.97 -4.40
CA LEU A 897 19.44 24.61 -4.79
C LEU A 897 19.30 23.70 -3.57
N SER A 898 18.36 22.77 -3.63
CA SER A 898 18.16 21.72 -2.64
C SER A 898 18.85 20.45 -3.11
N LEU A 899 19.68 19.82 -2.29
CA LEU A 899 20.39 18.58 -2.64
C LEU A 899 20.55 17.62 -1.45
N ARG A 900 20.75 16.34 -1.77
CA ARG A 900 21.12 15.29 -0.81
C ARG A 900 22.53 14.78 -1.09
N SER A 901 23.28 14.48 -0.04
CA SER A 901 24.58 13.83 -0.20
C SER A 901 24.45 12.32 -0.36
N GLN A 902 25.39 11.71 -1.08
CA GLN A 902 25.48 10.25 -1.23
C GLN A 902 26.11 9.54 -0.03
N LYS A 903 26.89 10.26 0.79
CA LYS A 903 27.65 9.69 1.91
C LYS A 903 27.89 10.72 3.01
N ILE A 904 28.26 10.22 4.18
CA ILE A 904 28.70 11.06 5.31
C ILE A 904 30.05 11.68 4.98
N MET A 905 30.22 12.98 5.24
CA MET A 905 31.49 13.70 5.12
C MET A 905 31.68 14.65 6.29
N SER A 906 32.87 14.65 6.91
CA SER A 906 33.20 15.56 8.01
C SER A 906 33.29 17.03 7.56
N ALA A 907 33.76 17.26 6.34
CA ALA A 907 33.65 18.52 5.64
C ALA A 907 33.74 18.29 4.12
N ALA A 908 33.01 19.09 3.34
CA ALA A 908 33.15 19.10 1.89
C ALA A 908 33.12 20.53 1.35
N LYS A 909 33.79 20.70 0.20
CA LYS A 909 33.69 21.89 -0.62
C LYS A 909 32.53 21.71 -1.59
N PHE A 910 31.45 22.43 -1.35
CA PHE A 910 30.34 22.58 -2.27
C PHE A 910 30.78 23.45 -3.45
N THR A 911 30.55 22.97 -4.67
CA THR A 911 30.89 23.69 -5.90
C THR A 911 29.76 23.62 -6.91
N VAL A 912 29.52 24.74 -7.59
CA VAL A 912 28.70 24.81 -8.80
C VAL A 912 29.63 25.21 -9.95
N THR A 913 29.75 24.35 -10.95
CA THR A 913 30.70 24.50 -12.06
C THR A 913 29.96 24.46 -13.39
N ASP A 914 30.31 25.34 -14.33
CA ASP A 914 29.86 25.18 -15.72
C ASP A 914 30.66 24.05 -16.37
N LYS A 915 29.98 23.02 -16.85
CA LYS A 915 30.59 21.86 -17.48
C LYS A 915 31.29 22.17 -18.79
N VAL A 916 30.80 23.17 -19.53
CA VAL A 916 31.34 23.50 -20.86
C VAL A 916 32.66 24.25 -20.72
N SER A 917 32.71 25.28 -19.86
CA SER A 917 33.93 26.08 -19.66
C SER A 917 34.84 25.58 -18.53
N GLY A 918 34.39 24.68 -17.67
CA GLY A 918 35.08 24.25 -16.45
C GLY A 918 35.14 25.33 -15.36
N LYS A 919 34.48 26.49 -15.56
CA LYS A 919 34.56 27.63 -14.67
C LYS A 919 33.72 27.40 -13.41
N LYS A 920 34.34 27.50 -12.23
CA LYS A 920 33.65 27.45 -10.94
C LYS A 920 32.86 28.75 -10.72
N ILE A 921 31.54 28.65 -10.61
CA ILE A 921 30.61 29.77 -10.36
C ILE A 921 30.50 30.03 -8.86
N VAL A 922 30.37 28.95 -8.08
CA VAL A 922 30.21 29.00 -6.63
C VAL A 922 31.19 28.01 -5.99
N SER A 923 31.77 28.42 -4.86
CA SER A 923 32.49 27.49 -3.99
C SER A 923 32.35 27.88 -2.52
N ARG A 924 31.95 26.94 -1.67
CA ARG A 924 31.80 27.14 -0.21
C ARG A 924 32.13 25.86 0.55
N THR A 925 32.80 25.97 1.70
CA THR A 925 32.97 24.83 2.60
C THR A 925 31.72 24.64 3.45
N ILE A 926 31.24 23.40 3.49
CA ILE A 926 30.19 22.92 4.39
C ILE A 926 30.86 21.94 5.35
N LYS A 927 30.57 22.07 6.65
CA LYS A 927 31.03 21.15 7.68
C LYS A 927 29.89 20.20 8.03
N THR A 928 30.22 18.94 8.31
CA THR A 928 29.29 17.89 8.72
C THR A 928 28.15 17.72 7.73
N ILE A 929 28.31 16.79 6.80
CA ILE A 929 27.30 16.48 5.79
C ILE A 929 26.79 15.08 6.06
N LEU A 930 25.47 14.98 6.24
CA LEU A 930 24.76 13.73 6.43
C LEU A 930 23.79 13.52 5.26
N PRO A 931 23.70 12.30 4.70
CA PRO A 931 22.68 11.98 3.68
C PRO A 931 21.25 12.26 4.15
N ALA A 932 21.00 12.08 5.46
CA ALA A 932 19.71 12.28 6.12
C ALA A 932 19.26 13.75 6.19
N GLU A 933 20.15 14.72 5.96
CA GLU A 933 19.85 16.16 6.04
C GLU A 933 19.75 16.77 4.63
N MET A 934 18.76 17.63 4.42
CA MET A 934 18.64 18.37 3.16
C MET A 934 19.58 19.58 3.20
N ILE A 935 20.47 19.67 2.21
CA ILE A 935 21.30 20.88 2.04
C ILE A 935 20.55 21.82 1.11
N ILE A 936 20.18 22.99 1.63
CA ILE A 936 19.60 24.08 0.83
C ILE A 936 20.66 25.17 0.68
N PHE A 937 20.96 25.53 -0.55
CA PHE A 937 21.94 26.55 -0.88
C PHE A 937 21.32 27.69 -1.69
N GLU A 938 21.44 28.92 -1.17
CA GLU A 938 21.02 30.12 -1.88
C GLU A 938 22.12 30.66 -2.80
N ILE A 939 21.78 30.88 -4.07
CA ILE A 939 22.61 31.57 -5.05
C ILE A 939 22.39 33.08 -4.90
N LYS A 940 23.44 33.81 -4.54
CA LYS A 940 23.39 35.25 -4.28
C LYS A 940 23.47 36.07 -5.57
N GLY A 941 22.98 37.31 -5.52
CA GLY A 941 22.92 38.21 -6.70
C GLY A 941 24.23 38.34 -7.51
N LYS A 942 25.41 38.37 -6.88
CA LYS A 942 26.70 38.40 -7.62
C LYS A 942 26.94 37.13 -8.46
N GLN A 943 26.45 35.99 -8.02
CA GLN A 943 26.58 34.70 -8.71
C GLN A 943 25.51 34.58 -9.81
N ILE A 944 24.32 35.12 -9.55
CA ILE A 944 23.23 35.22 -10.54
C ILE A 944 23.68 36.02 -11.75
N LYS A 945 24.25 37.23 -11.56
CA LYS A 945 24.81 38.03 -12.67
C LYS A 945 25.84 37.27 -13.51
N LYS A 946 26.76 36.55 -12.84
CA LYS A 946 27.75 35.71 -13.53
C LYS A 946 27.12 34.60 -14.36
N LEU A 947 26.02 34.00 -13.88
CA LEU A 947 25.28 32.99 -14.62
C LEU A 947 24.54 33.59 -15.80
N SER A 948 23.92 34.77 -15.63
CA SER A 948 23.27 35.52 -16.71
C SER A 948 24.24 35.88 -17.84
N GLU A 949 25.41 36.45 -17.49
CA GLU A 949 26.46 36.79 -18.45
C GLU A 949 26.96 35.55 -19.22
N LEU A 950 27.13 34.42 -18.51
CA LEU A 950 27.57 33.17 -19.11
C LEU A 950 26.51 32.60 -20.07
N ALA A 951 25.24 32.63 -19.67
CA ALA A 951 24.13 32.20 -20.51
C ALA A 951 24.00 33.05 -21.77
N GLN A 952 24.15 34.38 -21.66
CA GLN A 952 24.18 35.27 -22.82
C GLN A 952 25.33 34.93 -23.77
N LYS A 953 26.54 34.67 -23.24
CA LYS A 953 27.71 34.32 -24.04
C LYS A 953 27.56 33.00 -24.80
N ASN A 954 26.88 32.02 -24.20
CA ASN A 954 26.75 30.67 -24.75
C ASN A 954 25.42 30.45 -25.53
N GLY A 955 24.79 31.52 -26.02
CA GLY A 955 23.54 31.41 -26.79
C GLY A 955 22.37 30.82 -26.00
N GLY A 956 22.36 31.04 -24.68
CA GLY A 956 21.34 30.55 -23.74
C GLY A 956 21.70 29.21 -23.07
N LYS A 957 22.61 28.42 -23.64
CA LYS A 957 22.90 27.05 -23.18
C LYS A 957 24.02 27.00 -22.13
N VAL A 958 23.67 26.60 -20.91
CA VAL A 958 24.64 26.37 -19.84
C VAL A 958 24.31 25.06 -19.13
N GLU A 959 25.32 24.23 -18.89
CA GLU A 959 25.15 23.01 -18.09
C GLU A 959 25.93 23.16 -16.79
N LEU A 960 25.22 23.30 -15.68
CA LEU A 960 25.80 23.40 -14.35
C LEU A 960 25.92 22.02 -13.71
N GLU A 961 27.05 21.76 -13.08
CA GLU A 961 27.27 20.60 -12.24
C GLU A 961 27.43 21.02 -10.78
N VAL A 962 26.65 20.38 -9.90
CA VAL A 962 26.73 20.57 -8.44
C VAL A 962 27.46 19.39 -7.81
N SER A 963 28.59 19.66 -7.16
CA SER A 963 29.48 18.64 -6.58
C SER A 963 29.81 18.94 -5.12
N LEU A 964 30.03 17.88 -4.33
CA LEU A 964 30.55 17.93 -2.97
C LEU A 964 31.94 17.25 -2.95
N GLU A 965 32.99 18.05 -2.97
CA GLU A 965 34.37 17.56 -2.89
C GLU A 965 34.79 17.39 -1.42
N GLU A 966 34.95 16.15 -0.97
CA GLU A 966 35.37 15.86 0.40
C GLU A 966 36.74 16.51 0.71
N MET A 967 36.82 17.20 1.84
CA MET A 967 38.05 17.84 2.27
C MET A 967 38.85 16.86 3.14
N PRO A 968 40.19 16.83 3.01
CA PRO A 968 41.02 16.01 3.88
C PRO A 968 40.77 16.41 5.33
N GLU A 969 40.60 15.42 6.21
CA GLU A 969 40.53 15.65 7.64
C GLU A 969 41.75 16.49 8.04
N LYS A 970 41.50 17.70 8.55
CA LYS A 970 42.56 18.44 9.20
C LYS A 970 42.98 17.58 10.39
N LYS A 971 44.16 16.95 10.32
CA LYS A 971 44.90 16.53 11.53
C LYS A 971 44.72 17.66 12.52
N GLU A 972 44.13 17.38 13.69
CA GLU A 972 44.00 18.36 14.74
C GLU A 972 45.32 19.11 14.82
N LYS A 973 45.31 20.41 14.50
CA LYS A 973 46.40 21.25 14.95
C LYS A 973 46.34 21.05 16.45
N LYS A 974 47.39 20.47 17.05
CA LYS A 974 47.69 20.61 18.47
C LYS A 974 47.65 22.11 18.73
N THR A 975 46.49 22.63 19.07
CA THR A 975 46.36 23.94 19.69
C THR A 975 47.24 23.81 20.90
N LYS A 976 48.29 24.64 20.97
CA LYS A 976 48.99 24.87 22.23
C LYS A 976 47.88 25.05 23.26
N LYS A 977 47.73 24.12 24.19
CA LYS A 977 46.83 24.27 25.33
C LYS A 977 47.26 25.57 26.00
N ALA A 978 46.53 26.66 25.75
CA ALA A 978 46.36 27.62 26.82
C ALA A 978 45.75 26.80 27.96
N LYS A 979 46.44 26.71 29.10
CA LYS A 979 45.84 26.16 30.31
C LYS A 979 44.63 27.03 30.62
N ASP A 980 43.45 26.61 30.18
CA ASP A 980 42.20 27.16 30.64
C ASP A 980 42.03 26.60 32.06
N SER A 981 42.48 27.36 33.07
CA SER A 981 42.55 26.91 34.48
C SER A 981 41.21 26.42 35.03
N LYS A 982 40.11 26.73 34.34
CA LYS A 982 38.75 26.33 34.69
C LYS A 982 38.43 24.86 34.39
N THR A 983 39.10 24.17 33.46
CA THR A 983 38.79 22.76 33.10
C THR A 983 39.84 21.76 33.58
N GLU A 984 40.80 22.19 34.41
CA GLU A 984 41.87 21.34 34.92
C GLU A 984 41.29 20.25 35.86
N GLY A 985 41.41 18.98 35.47
CA GLY A 985 40.85 17.83 36.21
C GLY A 985 39.38 17.50 35.93
N ALA A 986 38.71 18.22 35.01
CA ALA A 986 37.31 17.95 34.65
C ALA A 986 37.18 16.73 33.73
N GLN A 987 36.22 15.86 34.03
CA GLN A 987 35.80 14.77 33.15
C GLN A 987 35.02 15.33 31.95
N LEU A 988 35.00 14.59 30.84
CA LEU A 988 34.32 14.98 29.61
C LEU A 988 33.22 13.98 29.28
N SER A 989 32.01 14.48 29.05
CA SER A 989 30.88 13.72 28.52
C SER A 989 30.42 14.30 27.19
N HIS A 990 30.07 13.43 26.24
CA HIS A 990 29.51 13.85 24.96
C HIS A 990 27.97 13.75 25.01
N ILE A 991 27.28 14.82 24.64
CA ILE A 991 25.83 14.91 24.63
C ILE A 991 25.37 15.42 23.28
N THR A 992 24.33 14.84 22.70
CA THR A 992 23.70 15.40 21.51
C THR A 992 22.57 16.34 21.93
N CYS A 993 22.61 17.58 21.44
CA CYS A 993 21.52 18.53 21.64
C CYS A 993 20.28 18.07 20.89
N VAL A 994 19.15 17.92 21.58
CA VAL A 994 17.89 17.47 20.95
C VAL A 994 16.86 18.60 20.80
N SER A 995 17.19 19.81 21.26
CA SER A 995 16.29 20.98 21.27
C SER A 995 15.95 21.54 19.89
N CYS A 996 16.64 21.12 18.82
CA CYS A 996 16.33 21.56 17.46
C CYS A 996 16.73 20.49 16.43
N PRO A 997 16.25 20.60 15.17
CA PRO A 997 16.57 19.64 14.11
C PRO A 997 18.05 19.46 13.83
N GLU A 998 18.87 20.50 14.06
CA GLU A 998 20.31 20.52 13.77
C GLU A 998 21.18 19.63 14.66
N GLY A 999 20.68 19.17 15.80
CA GLY A 999 21.30 18.07 16.55
C GLY A 999 22.77 18.26 16.98
N CYS A 1000 23.23 19.45 17.39
CA CYS A 1000 24.66 19.68 17.60
C CYS A 1000 25.26 18.77 18.68
N ARG A 1001 26.47 18.23 18.43
CA ARG A 1001 27.25 17.45 19.40
C ARG A 1001 27.91 18.41 20.40
N LEU A 1002 27.63 18.20 21.68
CA LEU A 1002 28.07 18.99 22.81
C LEU A 1002 29.11 18.22 23.61
N ASP A 1003 30.14 18.94 24.03
CA ASP A 1003 31.20 18.48 24.92
C ASP A 1003 30.98 19.12 26.29
N VAL A 1004 30.56 18.32 27.27
CA VAL A 1004 30.25 18.76 28.62
C VAL A 1004 31.39 18.39 29.55
N HIS A 1005 32.14 19.38 30.00
CA HIS A 1005 33.18 19.25 31.00
C HIS A 1005 32.59 19.37 32.40
N HIS A 1006 32.88 18.43 33.30
CA HIS A 1006 32.27 18.38 34.63
C HIS A 1006 33.19 17.80 35.72
N HIS A 1007 32.84 18.05 36.98
CA HIS A 1007 33.37 17.36 38.15
C HIS A 1007 32.21 16.74 38.93
N GLY A 1008 32.04 15.41 38.84
CA GLY A 1008 30.85 14.75 39.40
C GLY A 1008 29.58 15.26 38.71
N LYS A 1009 28.61 15.78 39.46
CA LYS A 1009 27.36 16.36 38.89
C LYS A 1009 27.48 17.85 38.51
N LYS A 1010 28.63 18.50 38.73
CA LYS A 1010 28.79 19.94 38.47
C LYS A 1010 29.37 20.19 37.09
N VAL A 1011 28.60 20.82 36.21
CA VAL A 1011 29.05 21.24 34.88
C VAL A 1011 29.93 22.48 34.99
N VAL A 1012 31.08 22.42 34.33
CA VAL A 1012 32.13 23.45 34.31
C VAL A 1012 32.08 24.25 33.01
N LYS A 1013 31.94 23.56 31.88
CA LYS A 1013 31.94 24.17 30.55
C LYS A 1013 31.22 23.26 29.56
N VAL A 1014 30.42 23.85 28.68
CA VAL A 1014 29.86 23.16 27.50
C VAL A 1014 30.46 23.79 26.25
N THR A 1015 30.95 22.96 25.33
CA THR A 1015 31.45 23.37 24.00
C THR A 1015 30.80 22.55 22.89
N GLY A 1016 31.01 22.92 21.62
CA GLY A 1016 30.43 22.22 20.46
C GLY A 1016 29.03 22.70 20.06
N ASN A 1017 28.40 23.54 20.88
CA ASN A 1017 27.12 24.18 20.59
C ASN A 1017 27.22 25.15 19.39
N LYS A 1018 26.18 25.16 18.54
CA LYS A 1018 26.02 26.14 17.44
C LYS A 1018 25.27 27.41 17.87
N CYS A 1019 24.66 27.42 19.06
CA CYS A 1019 23.87 28.53 19.60
C CYS A 1019 23.91 28.55 21.14
N PRO A 1020 23.49 29.64 21.80
CA PRO A 1020 23.47 29.74 23.27
C PRO A 1020 22.59 28.66 23.95
N LYS A 1021 21.43 28.33 23.37
CA LYS A 1021 20.51 27.29 23.89
C LYS A 1021 21.19 25.92 24.03
N GLY A 1022 22.18 25.61 23.21
CA GLY A 1022 22.92 24.35 23.32
C GLY A 1022 23.75 24.24 24.60
N ILE A 1023 24.21 25.36 25.17
CA ILE A 1023 24.96 25.38 26.43
C ILE A 1023 24.01 25.06 27.59
N GLU A 1024 22.85 25.72 27.60
CA GLU A 1024 21.79 25.50 28.58
C GLU A 1024 21.32 24.05 28.55
N TYR A 1025 21.00 23.54 27.34
CA TYR A 1025 20.60 22.15 27.15
C TYR A 1025 21.67 21.17 27.61
N GLY A 1026 22.93 21.33 27.19
CA GLY A 1026 23.99 20.40 27.57
C GLY A 1026 24.24 20.36 29.09
N THR A 1027 24.02 21.50 29.76
CA THR A 1027 24.10 21.58 31.22
C THR A 1027 22.92 20.86 31.88
N GLN A 1028 21.70 21.14 31.44
CA GLN A 1028 20.47 20.54 31.97
C GLN A 1028 20.44 19.03 31.73
N GLU A 1029 20.75 18.58 30.52
CA GLU A 1029 20.75 17.16 30.14
C GLU A 1029 21.73 16.32 30.97
N PHE A 1030 22.85 16.92 31.39
CA PHE A 1030 23.83 16.25 32.23
C PHE A 1030 23.38 16.12 33.69
N VAL A 1031 22.69 17.14 34.22
CA VAL A 1031 22.33 17.22 35.65
C VAL A 1031 20.97 16.57 35.94
N ASP A 1032 19.98 16.88 35.11
CA ASP A 1032 18.58 16.47 35.25
C ASP A 1032 17.96 16.36 33.84
N PRO A 1033 18.16 15.20 33.17
CA PRO A 1033 17.64 14.98 31.82
C PRO A 1033 16.11 14.96 31.86
N ARG A 1034 15.50 15.84 31.06
CA ARG A 1034 14.04 15.97 30.97
C ARG A 1034 13.56 15.93 29.52
N ARG A 1035 12.32 15.51 29.32
CA ARG A 1035 11.68 15.44 27.99
C ARG A 1035 10.27 15.97 28.00
N VAL A 1036 9.91 16.67 26.93
CA VAL A 1036 8.53 16.90 26.52
C VAL A 1036 8.16 15.76 25.58
N PHE A 1037 6.97 15.20 25.75
CA PHE A 1037 6.39 14.28 24.79
C PHE A 1037 4.92 14.61 24.57
N SER A 1038 4.37 13.99 23.54
CA SER A 1038 2.96 14.05 23.20
C SER A 1038 2.37 12.66 23.09
N THR A 1039 1.07 12.59 23.34
CA THR A 1039 0.28 11.37 23.32
C THR A 1039 -1.16 11.73 22.97
N THR A 1040 -2.11 10.86 23.26
CA THR A 1040 -3.52 11.09 22.98
C THR A 1040 -4.39 10.81 24.20
N ILE A 1041 -5.51 11.52 24.29
CA ILE A 1041 -6.61 11.28 25.25
C ILE A 1041 -7.89 10.92 24.49
N ALA A 1042 -8.91 10.40 25.17
CA ALA A 1042 -10.18 10.04 24.55
C ALA A 1042 -11.34 10.89 25.08
N PRO A 1043 -12.40 11.11 24.29
CA PRO A 1043 -13.67 11.63 24.80
C PRO A 1043 -14.36 10.65 25.77
N ARG A 1044 -15.11 11.16 26.76
CA ARG A 1044 -15.95 10.35 27.66
C ARG A 1044 -17.28 9.99 26.97
N LEU A 1045 -17.77 8.77 27.21
CA LEU A 1045 -18.77 8.08 26.37
C LEU A 1045 -20.25 8.37 26.66
N ASP A 1046 -20.53 9.29 27.55
CA ASP A 1046 -21.87 9.81 27.84
C ASP A 1046 -22.19 11.09 27.06
N SER A 1047 -21.24 11.58 26.25
CA SER A 1047 -21.35 12.83 25.48
C SER A 1047 -21.16 12.63 23.98
N THR A 1048 -21.64 13.60 23.21
CA THR A 1048 -21.95 13.43 21.79
C THR A 1048 -21.00 14.21 20.89
N PHE A 1049 -19.83 13.64 20.61
CA PHE A 1049 -18.78 14.40 19.92
C PHE A 1049 -18.96 14.46 18.40
N LYS A 1050 -18.61 15.59 17.79
CA LYS A 1050 -18.54 15.77 16.33
C LYS A 1050 -17.33 15.03 15.73
N ASP A 1051 -16.23 14.96 16.49
CA ASP A 1051 -15.01 14.22 16.19
C ASP A 1051 -14.66 13.37 17.42
N ILE A 1052 -14.91 12.06 17.34
CA ILE A 1052 -14.84 11.14 18.48
C ILE A 1052 -13.48 10.40 18.51
N ASN A 1053 -12.56 10.75 17.61
CA ASN A 1053 -11.21 10.21 17.57
C ASN A 1053 -10.43 10.58 18.84
N VAL A 1054 -9.32 9.89 19.07
CA VAL A 1054 -8.40 10.29 20.14
C VAL A 1054 -7.83 11.69 19.85
N VAL A 1055 -7.69 12.49 20.91
CA VAL A 1055 -7.30 13.89 20.84
C VAL A 1055 -5.81 14.01 21.12
N PRO A 1056 -5.01 14.55 20.19
CA PRO A 1056 -3.58 14.74 20.43
C PRO A 1056 -3.36 15.81 21.50
N VAL A 1057 -2.46 15.50 22.44
CA VAL A 1057 -2.10 16.38 23.55
C VAL A 1057 -0.59 16.41 23.76
N LYS A 1058 -0.08 17.51 24.30
CA LYS A 1058 1.32 17.69 24.67
C LYS A 1058 1.45 18.21 26.10
N LEU A 1059 2.61 17.96 26.70
CA LEU A 1059 2.95 18.53 28.00
C LEU A 1059 3.30 20.01 27.88
N SER A 1060 2.90 20.82 28.88
CA SER A 1060 3.31 22.24 28.97
C SER A 1060 4.78 22.40 29.34
N ASN A 1061 5.33 21.46 30.12
CA ASN A 1061 6.70 21.48 30.62
C ASN A 1061 7.35 20.07 30.54
N PRO A 1062 8.69 19.97 30.46
CA PRO A 1062 9.41 18.70 30.42
C PRO A 1062 9.32 17.90 31.74
N LEU A 1063 9.16 16.59 31.64
CA LEU A 1063 9.24 15.64 32.77
C LEU A 1063 10.64 15.03 32.91
N PRO A 1064 11.07 14.64 34.13
CA PRO A 1064 12.27 13.82 34.32
C PRO A 1064 12.23 12.58 33.43
N LYS A 1065 13.35 12.25 32.76
CA LYS A 1065 13.46 11.13 31.82
C LYS A 1065 13.01 9.78 32.42
N GLY A 1066 13.20 9.58 33.73
CA GLY A 1066 12.74 8.37 34.43
C GLY A 1066 11.22 8.25 34.61
N LYS A 1067 10.46 9.34 34.44
CA LYS A 1067 9.00 9.41 34.67
C LYS A 1067 8.18 9.40 33.37
N LEU A 1068 8.79 9.14 32.20
CA LEU A 1068 8.07 9.26 30.91
C LEU A 1068 6.94 8.25 30.77
N ILE A 1069 7.14 7.00 31.19
CA ILE A 1069 6.11 5.95 31.14
C ILE A 1069 4.98 6.27 32.13
N GLU A 1070 5.33 6.61 33.37
CA GLU A 1070 4.37 7.03 34.40
C GLU A 1070 3.52 8.23 33.94
N GLY A 1071 4.15 9.22 33.30
CA GLY A 1071 3.46 10.36 32.72
C GLY A 1071 2.51 9.96 31.58
N SER A 1072 2.89 9.01 30.73
CA SER A 1072 2.03 8.48 29.66
C SER A 1072 0.78 7.83 30.26
N ASP A 1073 0.97 6.94 31.25
CA ASP A 1073 -0.12 6.22 31.92
C ASP A 1073 -1.07 7.17 32.66
N ALA A 1074 -0.55 8.26 33.24
CA ALA A 1074 -1.36 9.29 33.87
C ALA A 1074 -2.24 10.04 32.84
N ILE A 1075 -1.68 10.39 31.68
CA ILE A 1075 -2.42 11.07 30.60
C ILE A 1075 -3.52 10.17 30.05
N HIS A 1076 -3.26 8.86 29.89
CA HIS A 1076 -4.24 7.92 29.34
C HIS A 1076 -5.52 7.79 30.18
N LYS A 1077 -5.48 8.22 31.45
CA LYS A 1077 -6.64 8.26 32.36
C LYS A 1077 -7.46 9.55 32.25
N VAL A 1078 -7.00 10.52 31.47
CA VAL A 1078 -7.70 11.79 31.24
C VAL A 1078 -8.69 11.63 30.10
N PHE A 1079 -9.90 12.17 30.28
CA PHE A 1079 -10.96 12.20 29.28
C PHE A 1079 -11.46 13.62 29.05
N ILE A 1080 -11.94 13.92 27.84
CA ILE A 1080 -12.66 15.17 27.56
C ILE A 1080 -14.17 14.95 27.61
N GLU A 1081 -14.89 15.92 28.17
CA GLU A 1081 -16.36 15.87 28.37
C GLU A 1081 -17.09 17.04 27.67
N LYS A 1082 -16.34 17.98 27.09
CA LYS A 1082 -16.83 19.20 26.44
C LYS A 1082 -16.00 19.51 25.19
N ASP A 1083 -16.44 20.49 24.40
CA ASP A 1083 -15.62 21.10 23.35
C ASP A 1083 -14.27 21.53 23.91
N VAL A 1084 -13.21 21.26 23.14
CA VAL A 1084 -11.85 21.68 23.47
C VAL A 1084 -11.22 22.43 22.31
N ALA A 1085 -10.59 23.55 22.61
CA ALA A 1085 -9.85 24.34 21.64
C ALA A 1085 -8.39 23.89 21.54
N CYS A 1086 -7.78 24.07 20.37
CA CYS A 1086 -6.34 23.95 20.23
C CYS A 1086 -5.64 24.96 21.17
N GLY A 1087 -4.72 24.48 22.02
CA GLY A 1087 -4.05 25.27 23.05
C GLY A 1087 -4.76 25.28 24.42
N GLU A 1088 -5.95 24.69 24.56
CA GLU A 1088 -6.64 24.59 25.85
C GLU A 1088 -5.90 23.64 26.81
N VAL A 1089 -5.83 24.02 28.09
CA VAL A 1089 -5.33 23.16 29.17
C VAL A 1089 -6.49 22.31 29.69
N VAL A 1090 -6.45 21.01 29.42
CA VAL A 1090 -7.52 20.05 29.77
C VAL A 1090 -7.28 19.31 31.08
N ALA A 1091 -6.04 19.25 31.55
CA ALA A 1091 -5.70 18.73 32.87
C ALA A 1091 -4.50 19.51 33.43
N LYS A 1092 -4.57 19.87 34.71
CA LYS A 1092 -3.49 20.57 35.41
C LYS A 1092 -2.74 19.64 36.33
N ASN A 1093 -1.44 19.84 36.47
CA ASN A 1093 -0.57 19.10 37.41
C ASN A 1093 -0.76 17.57 37.33
N ILE A 1094 -0.68 16.97 36.13
CA ILE A 1094 -1.00 15.55 35.90
C ILE A 1094 -0.13 14.55 36.68
N LEU A 1095 0.98 15.02 37.27
CA LEU A 1095 1.89 14.26 38.14
C LEU A 1095 2.18 14.99 39.47
N GLY A 1096 1.25 15.83 39.94
CA GLY A 1096 1.40 16.54 41.22
C GLY A 1096 2.53 17.57 41.23
N GLU A 1097 3.59 17.28 41.99
CA GLU A 1097 4.70 18.21 42.31
C GLU A 1097 5.51 18.71 41.10
N GLU A 1098 5.43 18.02 39.96
CA GLU A 1098 6.15 18.42 38.72
C GLU A 1098 5.50 19.62 38.00
N GLY A 1099 4.27 20.02 38.36
CA GLY A 1099 3.63 21.22 37.81
C GLY A 1099 3.36 21.17 36.30
N VAL A 1100 3.11 19.98 35.75
CA VAL A 1100 2.93 19.77 34.31
C VAL A 1100 1.46 19.73 33.92
N ASP A 1101 1.10 20.59 32.97
CA ASP A 1101 -0.24 20.69 32.41
C ASP A 1101 -0.32 19.94 31.08
N LEU A 1102 -1.54 19.53 30.72
CA LEU A 1102 -1.84 18.85 29.47
C LEU A 1102 -2.55 19.81 28.51
N ILE A 1103 -1.92 20.08 27.38
CA ILE A 1103 -2.37 21.04 26.37
C ILE A 1103 -2.91 20.29 25.15
N VAL A 1104 -4.07 20.71 24.65
CA VAL A 1104 -4.71 20.16 23.45
C VAL A 1104 -4.01 20.65 22.19
N CYS A 1105 -3.67 19.73 21.28
CA CYS A 1105 -3.00 20.03 20.02
C CYS A 1105 -3.94 20.12 18.82
N ARG A 1106 -5.21 19.75 18.97
CA ARG A 1106 -6.22 19.82 17.92
C ARG A 1106 -7.59 20.12 18.50
N GLU A 1107 -8.31 21.05 17.88
CA GLU A 1107 -9.70 21.35 18.24
C GLU A 1107 -10.61 20.13 18.06
N VAL A 1108 -11.50 19.92 19.04
CA VAL A 1108 -12.57 18.90 18.99
C VAL A 1108 -13.87 19.54 19.46
N LYS A 1109 -14.95 19.35 18.69
CA LYS A 1109 -16.28 19.91 18.98
C LYS A 1109 -17.28 18.80 19.31
N ILE A 1110 -18.30 19.13 20.08
CA ILE A 1110 -19.49 18.33 20.42
C ILE A 1110 -20.64 18.79 19.51
N GLU A 1111 -21.36 17.82 18.94
CA GLU A 1111 -22.72 18.07 18.47
C GLU A 1111 -23.67 17.72 19.60
N LYS A 1112 -24.58 18.61 20.03
CA LYS A 1112 -25.69 18.12 20.84
C LYS A 1112 -26.47 17.11 19.98
N LEU A 1113 -26.49 15.83 20.38
CA LEU A 1113 -27.52 14.93 19.84
C LEU A 1113 -28.84 15.48 20.37
N ASP A 1114 -29.69 15.98 19.48
CA ASP A 1114 -31.12 15.91 19.78
C ASP A 1114 -31.45 14.41 19.81
N MET A 1115 -31.62 13.88 21.02
CA MET A 1115 -32.05 12.50 21.27
C MET A 1115 -33.50 12.28 20.86
#